data_AF-A0AA40DQ83-F1
#
_entry.id   AF-A0AA40DQ83-F1
#
_cell.length_a   1.000
_cell.length_b   1.000
_cell.length_c   1.000
_cell.angle_alpha   90.00
_cell.angle_beta   90.00
_cell.angle_gamma   90.00
#
_symmetry.space_group_name_H-M   'P 1'
#
loop_
_entity.id
_entity.type
_entity.pdbx_description
1 polymer ?
#
loop_
_entity_poly.entity_id
_entity_poly.type
_entity_poly.pdbx_seq_one_letter_code
_entity_poly.pdbx_strand_id
1 'polypeptide(L)'
;MADQPAQPQLKWSASVRVAHPSRVAHKDLQGDKILLPQSALEQLLAASTTAGPSTSHTFIAFDPFNPYSVADARRERARYQEPSQQLPHPLMFQLINQSNGNAVFAGIREFSAAEGEVALSPYLLDALGIQEKDIKDISSPEDGLVDLIDDVVDLTNDDSTGPGDSELRITVKARQLPKGTYVRLRPLEAGYNPDDWKSLLERQLRASFTTLTKDSTLSVRGVQGEEFRFLVDKFQPEGDGICVVDTDLEVDIEALDEEQARETLRQIAAKAQRAPGTASASSVGHAIDAWKDVDGQVLQGDYVDYELPSWDKSRAVAIQLSILDDQEVDLFVTAKSSRHRALPRDSSHLFADFSSPTDGVKRIVIQPTNVELEGAESLLISVHGFARPGDDAAVSAPCRYTLRAKAVGIQGSQSVPISLDAEPPRSTDEEQCKNCLQWIPKRTMVLHENFCLRNNILCPQCKEGDPLDPSSEAETALSGLTAHERADGARTTDCHLCGSIVRLRDMSAHTANHELDKVSRSKPELCRDELCGRTLHGIGPRGQINGGTRMGQGPGNDLGLCSLCFAPLYVSMHDPEGKALRRRIERRYLAQLMTGCGKKWCLNEWCKTGRANRDLERLGTSAAAALPLVKPLLEVIRDYNQPMRFCVDEASQRRKKTAEMLAAEGVWSIEWCIAALEAEGSDLTKARSWLMDWAPTKATK
;
A
#
# COMPACT_ATOMS: atom_id res chain seq x y z
N MET A 1 9.98 -32.06 -13.10
CA MET A 1 11.06 -31.07 -13.21
C MET A 1 10.75 -30.22 -14.43
N ALA A 2 10.10 -29.07 -14.23
CA ALA A 2 9.77 -28.14 -15.30
C ALA A 2 10.96 -27.19 -15.48
N ASP A 3 11.55 -27.22 -16.67
CA ASP A 3 12.66 -26.39 -17.11
C ASP A 3 12.23 -24.91 -17.10
N GLN A 4 12.79 -24.09 -16.21
CA GLN A 4 12.56 -22.65 -16.22
C GLN A 4 13.39 -22.04 -17.36
N PRO A 5 12.80 -21.19 -18.23
CA PRO A 5 13.54 -20.57 -19.32
C PRO A 5 14.67 -19.68 -18.76
N ALA A 6 15.89 -19.90 -19.26
CA ALA A 6 17.07 -19.11 -18.91
C ALA A 6 16.80 -17.61 -19.13
N GLN A 7 16.85 -16.81 -18.06
CA GLN A 7 16.67 -15.36 -18.14
C GLN A 7 17.81 -14.71 -18.95
N PRO A 8 17.53 -13.69 -19.78
CA PRO A 8 18.55 -13.01 -20.56
C PRO A 8 19.59 -12.37 -19.63
N GLN A 9 20.85 -12.77 -19.78
CA GLN A 9 21.95 -12.27 -18.94
C GLN A 9 22.41 -10.90 -19.44
N LEU A 10 22.13 -9.85 -18.66
CA LEU A 10 22.71 -8.52 -18.86
C LEU A 10 24.20 -8.57 -18.55
N LYS A 11 25.06 -8.42 -19.57
CA LYS A 11 26.52 -8.44 -19.41
C LYS A 11 27.05 -7.02 -19.28
N TRP A 12 27.24 -6.56 -18.06
CA TRP A 12 27.89 -5.28 -17.76
C TRP A 12 28.86 -5.44 -16.59
N SER A 13 30.00 -4.76 -16.66
CA SER A 13 30.96 -4.71 -15.56
C SER A 13 31.71 -3.38 -15.54
N ALA A 14 31.87 -2.80 -14.36
CA ALA A 14 32.68 -1.59 -14.14
C ALA A 14 33.62 -1.78 -12.94
N SER A 15 34.80 -1.17 -13.01
CA SER A 15 35.71 -1.04 -11.86
C SER A 15 35.59 0.37 -11.31
N VAL A 16 35.26 0.47 -10.02
CA VAL A 16 34.94 1.74 -9.34
C VAL A 16 35.61 1.80 -7.98
N ARG A 17 35.82 3.02 -7.49
CA ARG A 17 36.36 3.30 -6.16
C ARG A 17 35.25 3.32 -5.13
N VAL A 18 35.55 2.99 -3.88
CA VAL A 18 34.56 3.05 -2.79
C VAL A 18 34.47 4.49 -2.29
N ALA A 19 33.26 5.04 -2.20
CA ALA A 19 33.04 6.37 -1.65
C ALA A 19 33.23 6.37 -0.12
N HIS A 20 33.80 7.44 0.44
CA HIS A 20 34.00 7.56 1.88
C HIS A 20 32.65 7.61 2.64
N PRO A 21 32.49 6.85 3.74
CA PRO A 21 31.22 6.76 4.50
C PRO A 21 30.65 8.12 4.93
N SER A 22 31.51 9.10 5.26
CA SER A 22 31.08 10.46 5.66
C SER A 22 30.28 11.19 4.59
N ARG A 23 30.54 10.93 3.29
CA ARG A 23 29.81 11.55 2.17
C ARG A 23 28.43 10.91 1.95
N VAL A 24 28.20 9.74 2.52
CA VAL A 24 27.03 8.88 2.28
C VAL A 24 26.13 8.79 3.51
N ALA A 25 26.61 9.21 4.69
CA ALA A 25 25.88 9.15 5.96
C ALA A 25 24.44 9.73 5.91
N HIS A 26 24.22 10.79 5.11
CA HIS A 26 22.89 11.40 4.94
C HIS A 26 21.88 10.55 4.14
N LYS A 27 22.30 9.48 3.45
CA LYS A 27 21.45 8.67 2.55
C LYS A 27 20.89 7.40 3.19
N ASP A 28 21.20 7.11 4.47
CA ASP A 28 20.71 5.98 5.27
C ASP A 28 20.70 4.64 4.51
N LEU A 29 21.86 4.18 4.05
CA LEU A 29 22.01 2.91 3.33
C LEU A 29 21.95 1.71 4.29
N GLN A 30 20.90 0.90 4.15
CA GLN A 30 20.67 -0.30 4.98
C GLN A 30 20.68 -1.58 4.13
N GLY A 31 21.11 -2.70 4.72
CA GLY A 31 21.15 -4.02 4.07
C GLY A 31 22.09 -4.10 2.86
N ASP A 32 21.70 -4.78 1.79
CA ASP A 32 22.53 -5.03 0.61
C ASP A 32 22.49 -3.92 -0.47
N LYS A 33 22.08 -2.71 -0.10
CA LYS A 33 21.79 -1.62 -1.03
C LYS A 33 23.02 -0.80 -1.39
N ILE A 34 23.26 -0.59 -2.69
CA ILE A 34 24.34 0.26 -3.22
C ILE A 34 23.81 1.49 -3.96
N LEU A 35 24.69 2.48 -4.14
CA LEU A 35 24.49 3.62 -5.04
C LEU A 35 25.53 3.61 -6.16
N LEU A 36 25.06 3.71 -7.40
CA LEU A 36 25.92 3.77 -8.58
C LEU A 36 25.86 5.16 -9.26
N PRO A 37 26.84 5.53 -10.08
CA PRO A 37 26.78 6.78 -10.83
C PRO A 37 25.77 6.72 -11.97
N GLN A 38 25.29 7.88 -12.43
CA GLN A 38 24.36 7.97 -13.56
C GLN A 38 24.93 7.36 -14.85
N SER A 39 26.24 7.48 -15.07
CA SER A 39 26.93 6.85 -16.20
C SER A 39 26.83 5.31 -16.21
N ALA A 40 26.66 4.66 -15.05
CA ALA A 40 26.41 3.23 -14.98
C ALA A 40 25.02 2.86 -15.52
N LEU A 41 24.00 3.69 -15.26
CA LEU A 41 22.65 3.48 -15.79
C LEU A 41 22.66 3.58 -17.32
N GLU A 42 23.30 4.60 -17.87
CA GLU A 42 23.42 4.79 -19.32
C GLU A 42 24.12 3.60 -19.99
N GLN A 43 25.20 3.09 -19.38
CA GLN A 43 25.90 1.91 -19.87
C GLN A 43 25.08 0.62 -19.77
N LEU A 44 24.28 0.46 -18.70
CA LEU A 44 23.36 -0.68 -18.55
C LEU A 44 22.24 -0.64 -19.60
N LEU A 45 21.67 0.54 -19.85
CA LEU A 45 20.69 0.74 -20.91
C LEU A 45 21.31 0.44 -22.28
N ALA A 46 22.51 0.93 -22.56
CA ALA A 46 23.24 0.60 -23.78
C ALA A 46 23.50 -0.91 -23.92
N ALA A 47 23.94 -1.59 -22.86
CA ALA A 47 24.18 -3.02 -22.85
C ALA A 47 22.90 -3.86 -23.05
N SER A 48 21.74 -3.34 -22.65
CA SER A 48 20.44 -4.01 -22.85
C SER A 48 19.98 -4.01 -24.32
N THR A 49 20.43 -3.04 -25.13
CA THR A 49 20.04 -2.93 -26.55
C THR A 49 20.72 -3.94 -27.48
N THR A 50 21.82 -4.56 -27.03
CA THR A 50 22.65 -5.47 -27.86
C THR A 50 22.15 -6.93 -27.86
N ALA A 51 21.08 -7.26 -27.13
CA ALA A 51 20.59 -8.62 -26.93
C ALA A 51 19.45 -9.06 -27.90
N GLY A 52 19.21 -8.33 -28.99
CA GLY A 52 18.30 -8.75 -30.07
C GLY A 52 19.04 -9.49 -31.20
N PRO A 53 18.45 -10.50 -31.87
CA PRO A 53 19.11 -11.19 -32.98
C PRO A 53 19.39 -10.21 -34.14
N SER A 54 20.66 -10.09 -34.48
CA SER A 54 21.17 -9.31 -35.61
C SER A 54 20.65 -9.87 -36.93
N THR A 55 19.60 -9.23 -37.48
CA THR A 55 19.20 -9.43 -38.87
C THR A 55 19.87 -8.34 -39.69
N SER A 56 20.89 -8.70 -40.48
CA SER A 56 21.55 -7.80 -41.42
C SER A 56 20.54 -7.24 -42.41
N HIS A 57 20.36 -5.92 -42.45
CA HIS A 57 19.64 -5.25 -43.53
C HIS A 57 20.58 -4.33 -44.30
N THR A 58 20.80 -4.67 -45.56
CA THR A 58 21.36 -3.82 -46.61
C THR A 58 20.45 -2.60 -46.81
N PHE A 59 21.05 -1.41 -46.76
CA PHE A 59 20.39 -0.14 -47.09
C PHE A 59 19.86 -0.20 -48.53
N ILE A 60 18.53 -0.20 -48.71
CA ILE A 60 17.90 0.08 -50.02
C ILE A 60 17.43 1.53 -50.01
N ALA A 61 17.87 2.29 -51.01
CA ALA A 61 17.55 3.70 -51.18
C ALA A 61 16.02 3.93 -51.32
N PHE A 62 15.52 4.94 -50.63
CA PHE A 62 14.11 5.33 -50.57
C PHE A 62 13.61 5.82 -51.94
N ASP A 63 12.62 5.13 -52.53
CA ASP A 63 11.94 5.52 -53.78
C ASP A 63 10.54 6.13 -53.48
N PRO A 64 10.29 7.41 -53.81
CA PRO A 64 9.05 8.14 -53.49
C PRO A 64 7.77 7.68 -54.20
N PHE A 65 7.84 6.79 -55.21
CA PHE A 65 6.68 6.44 -56.05
C PHE A 65 6.18 4.99 -55.89
N ASN A 66 6.75 4.20 -54.98
CA ASN A 66 6.31 2.82 -54.75
C ASN A 66 5.29 2.74 -53.57
N PRO A 67 4.02 2.34 -53.79
CA PRO A 67 3.00 2.30 -52.72
C PRO A 67 3.28 1.26 -51.62
N TYR A 68 4.23 0.34 -51.84
CA TYR A 68 4.67 -0.62 -50.80
C TYR A 68 5.75 -0.04 -49.87
N SER A 69 6.49 1.00 -50.29
CA SER A 69 7.52 1.63 -49.43
C SER A 69 6.92 2.37 -48.23
N VAL A 70 5.68 2.85 -48.34
CA VAL A 70 4.96 3.50 -47.24
C VAL A 70 4.45 2.48 -46.21
N ALA A 71 4.11 1.26 -46.64
CA ALA A 71 3.68 0.19 -45.75
C ALA A 71 4.88 -0.39 -44.97
N ASP A 72 6.02 -0.56 -45.65
CA ASP A 72 7.27 -0.96 -45.00
C ASP A 72 7.84 0.17 -44.11
N ALA A 73 7.78 1.44 -44.53
CA ALA A 73 8.15 2.57 -43.67
C ALA A 73 7.21 2.76 -42.47
N ARG A 74 5.93 2.37 -42.58
CA ARG A 74 5.00 2.32 -41.43
C ARG A 74 5.28 1.13 -40.52
N ARG A 75 5.70 -0.02 -41.06
CA ARG A 75 6.15 -1.18 -40.27
C ARG A 75 7.48 -0.92 -39.57
N GLU A 76 8.39 -0.19 -40.21
CA GLU A 76 9.63 0.30 -39.62
C GLU A 76 9.34 1.34 -38.53
N ARG A 77 8.47 2.34 -38.79
CA ARG A 77 8.03 3.29 -37.74
C ARG A 77 7.28 2.61 -36.59
N ALA A 78 6.52 1.55 -36.85
CA ALA A 78 5.87 0.76 -35.80
C ALA A 78 6.87 -0.09 -34.98
N ARG A 79 8.03 -0.42 -35.56
CA ARG A 79 9.18 -1.02 -34.83
C ARG A 79 10.03 0.00 -34.06
N TYR A 80 9.89 1.30 -34.37
CA TYR A 80 10.44 2.42 -33.61
C TYR A 80 9.52 2.92 -32.49
N GLN A 81 8.39 2.26 -32.26
CA GLN A 81 7.65 2.46 -31.03
C GLN A 81 8.45 1.80 -29.93
N GLU A 82 8.95 2.62 -29.00
CA GLU A 82 10.09 2.26 -28.14
C GLU A 82 10.02 0.79 -27.73
N PRO A 83 10.96 -0.06 -28.21
CA PRO A 83 11.15 -1.40 -27.69
C PRO A 83 11.81 -1.22 -26.32
N SER A 84 10.99 -0.69 -25.39
CA SER A 84 11.31 -0.08 -24.10
C SER A 84 12.60 -0.64 -23.55
N GLN A 85 13.55 0.25 -23.25
CA GLN A 85 14.79 -0.05 -22.53
C GLN A 85 14.47 -0.67 -21.16
N GLN A 86 13.95 -1.89 -21.15
CA GLN A 86 13.44 -2.60 -19.99
C GLN A 86 14.62 -3.36 -19.42
N LEU A 87 15.27 -2.71 -18.46
CA LEU A 87 16.19 -3.39 -17.57
C LEU A 87 15.44 -4.45 -16.75
N PRO A 88 16.05 -5.61 -16.49
CA PRO A 88 15.47 -6.61 -15.60
C PRO A 88 15.16 -6.01 -14.23
N HIS A 89 13.97 -6.31 -13.69
CA HIS A 89 13.60 -5.93 -12.32
C HIS A 89 13.49 -7.21 -11.46
N PRO A 90 14.14 -7.28 -10.29
CA PRO A 90 15.09 -6.30 -9.72
C PRO A 90 16.47 -6.34 -10.39
N LEU A 91 17.17 -5.19 -10.39
CA LEU A 91 18.55 -5.07 -10.84
C LEU A 91 19.52 -5.53 -9.74
N MET A 92 20.35 -6.52 -10.05
CA MET A 92 21.27 -7.15 -9.12
C MET A 92 22.72 -7.10 -9.63
N PHE A 93 23.63 -6.90 -8.69
CA PHE A 93 25.06 -6.75 -8.96
C PHE A 93 25.89 -7.67 -8.08
N GLN A 94 26.95 -8.24 -8.66
CA GLN A 94 28.00 -8.93 -7.95
C GLN A 94 29.16 -7.95 -7.73
N LEU A 95 29.46 -7.68 -6.47
CA LEU A 95 30.60 -6.88 -6.03
C LEU A 95 31.76 -7.82 -5.78
N ILE A 96 32.92 -7.53 -6.35
CA ILE A 96 34.15 -8.31 -6.13
C ILE A 96 35.23 -7.35 -5.68
N ASN A 97 35.75 -7.56 -4.48
CA ASN A 97 36.92 -6.82 -4.01
C ASN A 97 38.18 -7.42 -4.65
N GLN A 98 38.93 -6.60 -5.37
CA GLN A 98 40.11 -7.07 -6.11
C GLN A 98 41.30 -7.40 -5.19
N SER A 99 41.35 -6.86 -3.96
CA SER A 99 42.48 -7.06 -3.05
C SER A 99 42.43 -8.39 -2.32
N ASN A 100 41.25 -8.85 -1.91
CA ASN A 100 41.06 -10.09 -1.16
C ASN A 100 40.28 -11.18 -1.93
N GLY A 101 39.68 -10.84 -3.07
CA GLY A 101 38.89 -11.77 -3.88
C GLY A 101 37.49 -12.07 -3.33
N ASN A 102 37.06 -11.41 -2.25
CA ASN A 102 35.73 -11.61 -1.67
C ASN A 102 34.66 -11.11 -2.64
N ALA A 103 33.59 -11.89 -2.79
CA ALA A 103 32.48 -11.58 -3.66
C ALA A 103 31.15 -11.58 -2.90
N VAL A 104 30.37 -10.53 -3.08
CA VAL A 104 29.07 -10.33 -2.41
C VAL A 104 28.04 -9.85 -3.41
N PHE A 105 26.80 -10.27 -3.28
CA PHE A 105 25.69 -9.77 -4.08
C PHE A 105 25.01 -8.59 -3.40
N ALA A 106 24.59 -7.63 -4.23
CA ALA A 106 23.95 -6.40 -3.80
C ALA A 106 22.88 -5.96 -4.79
N GLY A 107 21.89 -5.22 -4.29
CA GLY A 107 20.89 -4.54 -5.13
C GLY A 107 21.11 -3.05 -5.19
N ILE A 108 20.64 -2.45 -6.28
CA ILE A 108 20.69 -1.00 -6.46
C ILE A 108 19.55 -0.33 -5.69
N ARG A 109 19.84 0.77 -4.99
CA ARG A 109 18.81 1.67 -4.47
C ARG A 109 18.48 2.80 -5.45
N GLU A 110 19.51 3.51 -5.92
CA GLU A 110 19.38 4.60 -6.89
C GLU A 110 20.72 4.91 -7.57
N PHE A 111 20.68 5.66 -8.67
CA PHE A 111 21.85 6.08 -9.45
C PHE A 111 22.24 7.53 -9.12
N SER A 112 22.76 7.77 -7.91
CA SER A 112 23.07 9.10 -7.38
C SER A 112 24.50 9.26 -6.84
N ALA A 113 25.40 8.32 -7.13
CA ALA A 113 26.80 8.40 -6.72
C ALA A 113 27.63 9.28 -7.66
N ALA A 114 28.78 9.79 -7.17
CA ALA A 114 29.74 10.51 -7.99
C ALA A 114 30.36 9.60 -9.06
N GLU A 115 30.79 10.18 -10.18
CA GLU A 115 31.35 9.41 -11.30
C GLU A 115 32.61 8.65 -10.88
N GLY A 116 32.66 7.36 -11.21
CA GLY A 116 33.77 6.48 -10.85
C GLY A 116 33.78 6.01 -9.39
N GLU A 117 32.76 6.35 -8.60
CA GLU A 117 32.61 5.94 -7.20
C GLU A 117 31.34 5.11 -6.97
N VAL A 118 31.38 4.23 -5.97
CA VAL A 118 30.23 3.46 -5.50
C VAL A 118 30.09 3.60 -4.00
N ALA A 119 28.86 3.86 -3.56
CA ALA A 119 28.54 3.89 -2.13
C ALA A 119 28.06 2.52 -1.68
N LEU A 120 28.65 2.02 -0.61
CA LEU A 120 28.35 0.73 0.01
C LEU A 120 27.70 0.95 1.39
N SER A 121 26.82 0.04 1.79
CA SER A 121 26.30 0.01 3.16
C SER A 121 27.36 -0.54 4.14
N PRO A 122 27.23 -0.29 5.45
CA PRO A 122 28.13 -0.85 6.46
C PRO A 122 28.20 -2.38 6.41
N TYR A 123 27.06 -3.04 6.13
CA TYR A 123 26.98 -4.49 5.95
C TYR A 123 27.85 -4.97 4.78
N LEU A 124 27.82 -4.27 3.63
CA LEU A 124 28.60 -4.65 2.46
C LEU A 124 30.11 -4.39 2.64
N LEU A 125 30.49 -3.36 3.39
CA LEU A 125 31.88 -3.09 3.74
C LEU A 125 32.49 -4.23 4.57
N ASP A 126 31.76 -4.69 5.60
CA ASP A 126 32.16 -5.81 6.44
C ASP A 126 32.25 -7.11 5.64
N ALA A 127 31.24 -7.42 4.82
CA ALA A 127 31.22 -8.62 3.99
C ALA A 127 32.32 -8.63 2.91
N LEU A 128 32.71 -7.47 2.37
CA LEU A 128 33.83 -7.34 1.43
C LEU A 128 35.19 -7.24 2.12
N GLY A 129 35.24 -7.18 3.45
CA GLY A 129 36.46 -7.06 4.25
C GLY A 129 37.20 -5.74 4.03
N ILE A 130 36.47 -4.65 3.77
CA ILE A 130 37.04 -3.32 3.52
C ILE A 130 36.94 -2.52 4.82
N GLN A 131 38.08 -2.06 5.35
CA GLN A 131 38.10 -1.19 6.52
C GLN A 131 38.06 0.28 6.08
N GLU A 132 37.41 1.14 6.87
CA GLU A 132 37.25 2.57 6.55
C GLU A 132 38.60 3.27 6.34
N LYS A 133 39.64 2.85 7.07
CA LYS A 133 41.01 3.38 6.98
C LYS A 133 41.67 3.17 5.60
N ASP A 134 41.18 2.21 4.84
CA ASP A 134 41.74 1.87 3.54
C ASP A 134 41.06 2.71 2.40
N ILE A 135 40.02 3.50 2.74
CA ILE A 135 39.31 4.39 1.82
C ILE A 135 39.94 5.80 1.89
N LYS A 136 40.60 6.22 0.81
CA LYS A 136 41.20 7.57 0.72
C LYS A 136 40.12 8.62 0.41
N ASP A 137 40.04 9.69 1.23
CA ASP A 137 39.11 10.81 1.03
C ASP A 137 39.75 11.84 0.08
N ILE A 138 39.28 11.92 -1.17
CA ILE A 138 39.80 12.90 -2.16
C ILE A 138 38.90 14.13 -2.12
N SER A 139 39.16 15.04 -1.18
CA SER A 139 38.69 16.44 -1.18
C SER A 139 39.63 17.22 -0.27
N SER A 140 40.60 17.94 -0.80
CA SER A 140 40.37 19.32 -1.25
C SER A 140 41.21 19.73 -2.48
N PRO A 141 40.63 20.45 -3.46
CA PRO A 141 41.35 21.44 -4.25
C PRO A 141 41.23 22.80 -3.56
N GLU A 142 42.31 23.28 -2.96
CA GLU A 142 42.40 24.60 -2.35
C GLU A 142 43.19 25.51 -3.28
N ASP A 143 42.50 26.39 -4.01
CA ASP A 143 43.13 27.57 -4.60
C ASP A 143 43.20 28.67 -3.53
N GLY A 144 44.41 29.05 -3.11
CA GLY A 144 44.68 30.39 -2.59
C GLY A 144 45.49 30.51 -1.30
N LEU A 145 46.83 30.43 -1.45
CA LEU A 145 47.84 31.31 -0.83
C LEU A 145 47.76 31.58 0.68
N VAL A 146 48.66 30.96 1.46
CA VAL A 146 49.71 31.68 2.21
C VAL A 146 50.86 30.75 2.64
N ASP A 147 52.07 31.24 2.35
CA ASP A 147 53.32 31.08 3.09
C ASP A 147 54.04 29.72 3.16
N LEU A 148 54.90 29.54 2.15
CA LEU A 148 56.35 29.26 2.27
C LEU A 148 56.87 29.22 3.72
N ILE A 149 57.47 28.09 4.13
CA ILE A 149 58.81 27.95 4.72
C ILE A 149 59.07 26.45 5.06
N ASP A 150 60.27 26.00 4.67
CA ASP A 150 61.01 24.79 5.04
C ASP A 150 60.72 23.46 4.32
N ASP A 151 61.20 23.42 3.07
CA ASP A 151 61.83 22.23 2.50
C ASP A 151 63.12 21.89 3.28
N VAL A 152 63.10 20.81 4.06
CA VAL A 152 64.30 19.98 4.24
C VAL A 152 64.11 18.70 3.44
N VAL A 153 64.71 18.73 2.26
CA VAL A 153 64.89 17.57 1.39
C VAL A 153 66.02 16.74 1.99
N ASP A 154 65.70 15.65 2.69
CA ASP A 154 66.70 14.64 3.04
C ASP A 154 66.92 13.72 1.84
N LEU A 155 67.96 14.05 1.07
CA LEU A 155 68.47 13.31 -0.07
C LEU A 155 69.28 12.09 0.38
N THR A 156 68.69 11.16 1.14
CA THR A 156 69.30 9.85 1.38
C THR A 156 68.25 8.74 1.58
N ASN A 157 67.82 8.13 0.47
CA ASN A 157 67.71 6.67 0.30
C ASN A 157 66.97 6.35 -0.99
N ASP A 158 67.77 6.05 -2.01
CA ASP A 158 67.36 5.26 -3.16
C ASP A 158 67.29 3.79 -2.71
N ASP A 159 66.27 3.08 -3.20
CA ASP A 159 66.01 1.65 -3.07
C ASP A 159 65.41 1.11 -1.75
N SER A 160 64.10 1.28 -1.61
CA SER A 160 63.25 0.13 -1.27
C SER A 160 61.96 0.20 -2.07
N THR A 161 61.87 -0.65 -3.10
CA THR A 161 60.66 -0.92 -3.84
C THR A 161 59.64 -1.59 -2.89
N GLY A 162 58.86 -0.78 -2.16
CA GLY A 162 57.69 -1.23 -1.40
C GLY A 162 56.48 -1.44 -2.33
N PRO A 163 55.63 -2.45 -2.11
CA PRO A 163 54.56 -2.77 -3.03
C PRO A 163 53.45 -1.72 -2.93
N GLY A 164 53.37 -0.88 -3.97
CA GLY A 164 52.13 -0.49 -4.62
C GLY A 164 51.12 0.30 -3.78
N ASP A 165 51.13 1.60 -3.99
CA ASP A 165 50.06 2.58 -3.77
C ASP A 165 48.76 2.18 -4.53
N SER A 166 48.15 1.07 -4.13
CA SER A 166 47.04 0.43 -4.85
C SER A 166 45.73 0.98 -4.30
N GLU A 167 45.13 1.92 -5.01
CA GLU A 167 43.76 2.39 -4.72
C GLU A 167 42.80 1.19 -4.55
N LEU A 168 41.99 1.19 -3.49
CA LEU A 168 40.97 0.18 -3.26
C LEU A 168 39.88 0.26 -4.34
N ARG A 169 39.94 -0.69 -5.28
CA ARG A 169 39.00 -0.81 -6.38
C ARG A 169 38.16 -2.06 -6.23
N ILE A 170 36.86 -1.88 -6.40
CA ILE A 170 35.91 -2.99 -6.47
C ILE A 170 35.39 -3.13 -7.91
N THR A 171 35.13 -4.38 -8.30
CA THR A 171 34.52 -4.67 -9.59
C THR A 171 33.04 -4.95 -9.39
N VAL A 172 32.18 -4.14 -9.99
CA VAL A 172 30.74 -4.31 -9.99
C VAL A 172 30.34 -4.99 -11.30
N LYS A 173 29.70 -6.15 -11.22
CA LYS A 173 29.21 -6.89 -12.40
C LYS A 173 27.70 -7.04 -12.32
N ALA A 174 26.97 -6.72 -13.39
CA ALA A 174 25.54 -7.04 -13.46
C ALA A 174 25.36 -8.55 -13.55
N ARG A 175 24.62 -9.15 -12.62
CA ARG A 175 24.37 -10.61 -12.59
C ARG A 175 22.99 -10.88 -12.02
N GLN A 176 22.16 -11.53 -12.83
CA GLN A 176 20.83 -11.96 -12.41
C GLN A 176 20.92 -13.25 -11.59
N LEU A 177 20.32 -13.24 -10.40
CA LEU A 177 20.23 -14.40 -9.51
C LEU A 177 18.87 -15.10 -9.63
N PRO A 178 18.82 -16.43 -9.42
CA PRO A 178 17.55 -17.14 -9.33
C PRO A 178 16.77 -16.70 -8.09
N LYS A 179 15.44 -16.82 -8.17
CA LYS A 179 14.52 -16.58 -7.06
C LYS A 179 14.69 -17.66 -6.00
N GLY A 180 14.87 -17.25 -4.74
CA GLY A 180 15.01 -18.17 -3.62
C GLY A 180 13.68 -18.77 -3.18
N THR A 181 13.67 -20.07 -2.87
CA THR A 181 12.53 -20.76 -2.27
C THR A 181 12.78 -21.12 -0.80
N TYR A 182 14.03 -21.37 -0.44
CA TYR A 182 14.42 -21.75 0.93
C TYR A 182 15.77 -21.15 1.32
N VAL A 183 15.91 -20.74 2.58
CA VAL A 183 17.18 -20.36 3.20
C VAL A 183 17.30 -20.98 4.61
N ARG A 184 18.44 -21.60 4.90
CA ARG A 184 18.83 -21.90 6.29
C ARG A 184 19.70 -20.77 6.83
N LEU A 185 19.32 -20.26 8.00
CA LEU A 185 20.11 -19.32 8.79
C LEU A 185 20.59 -20.00 10.08
N ARG A 186 21.77 -19.61 10.57
CA ARG A 186 22.32 -20.12 11.83
C ARG A 186 22.65 -18.93 12.76
N PRO A 187 22.04 -18.83 13.96
CA PRO A 187 22.39 -17.78 14.90
C PRO A 187 23.81 -17.97 15.40
N LEU A 188 24.58 -16.88 15.47
CA LEU A 188 25.92 -16.85 16.06
C LEU A 188 25.89 -16.70 17.58
N GLU A 189 24.80 -16.14 18.12
CA GLU A 189 24.64 -15.81 19.54
C GLU A 189 23.62 -16.73 20.22
N ALA A 190 23.90 -17.10 21.49
CA ALA A 190 23.01 -17.93 22.30
C ALA A 190 21.89 -17.09 22.94
N GLY A 191 20.71 -17.70 23.17
CA GLY A 191 19.57 -17.04 23.83
C GLY A 191 18.43 -16.59 22.92
N TYR A 192 18.41 -17.03 21.65
CA TYR A 192 17.34 -16.69 20.71
C TYR A 192 16.00 -17.37 21.07
N ASN A 193 14.89 -16.61 21.02
CA ASN A 193 13.54 -17.17 21.11
C ASN A 193 12.99 -17.42 19.68
N PRO A 194 12.74 -18.69 19.27
CA PRO A 194 12.25 -19.03 17.93
C PRO A 194 10.97 -18.29 17.50
N ASP A 195 10.10 -17.97 18.46
CA ASP A 195 8.75 -17.44 18.17
C ASP A 195 8.73 -15.93 17.92
N ASP A 196 9.72 -15.17 18.41
CA ASP A 196 9.72 -13.70 18.34
C ASP A 196 10.49 -13.14 17.12
N TRP A 197 11.54 -13.81 16.63
CA TRP A 197 12.38 -13.24 15.56
C TRP A 197 11.82 -13.40 14.14
N LYS A 198 10.94 -14.38 13.86
CA LYS A 198 10.49 -14.69 12.47
C LYS A 198 9.92 -13.47 11.76
N SER A 199 9.01 -12.76 12.42
CA SER A 199 8.37 -11.56 11.89
C SER A 199 9.34 -10.39 11.71
N LEU A 200 10.35 -10.28 12.59
CA LEU A 200 11.37 -9.22 12.53
C LEU A 200 12.33 -9.44 11.37
N LEU A 201 12.79 -10.68 11.22
CA LEU A 201 13.66 -11.10 10.14
C LEU A 201 12.96 -10.95 8.78
N GLU A 202 11.71 -11.39 8.66
CA GLU A 202 10.93 -11.27 7.42
C GLU A 202 10.74 -9.79 7.02
N ARG A 203 10.42 -8.92 7.99
CA ARG A 203 10.32 -7.48 7.76
C ARG A 203 11.64 -6.88 7.28
N GLN A 204 12.74 -7.24 7.93
CA GLN A 204 14.06 -6.71 7.59
C GLN A 204 14.58 -7.21 6.24
N LEU A 205 14.35 -8.50 5.92
CA LEU A 205 14.70 -9.05 4.61
C LEU A 205 13.94 -8.34 3.49
N ARG A 206 12.65 -8.02 3.67
CA ARG A 206 11.88 -7.26 2.67
C ARG A 206 12.30 -5.80 2.53
N ALA A 207 12.63 -5.13 3.64
CA ALA A 207 12.93 -3.71 3.63
C ALA A 207 14.37 -3.40 3.19
N SER A 208 15.34 -4.19 3.65
CA SER A 208 16.77 -3.88 3.54
C SER A 208 17.51 -4.77 2.54
N PHE A 209 17.01 -5.98 2.24
CA PHE A 209 17.72 -6.95 1.39
C PHE A 209 17.01 -7.20 0.05
N THR A 210 17.78 -7.27 -1.03
CA THR A 210 17.33 -7.70 -2.37
C THR A 210 17.91 -9.06 -2.74
N THR A 211 19.12 -9.31 -2.28
CA THR A 211 19.91 -10.50 -2.52
C THR A 211 20.50 -11.02 -1.21
N LEU A 212 20.68 -12.33 -1.13
CA LEU A 212 21.42 -12.98 -0.05
C LEU A 212 22.62 -13.71 -0.65
N THR A 213 23.77 -13.57 0.00
CA THR A 213 25.02 -14.24 -0.38
C THR A 213 25.29 -15.40 0.57
N LYS A 214 25.76 -16.53 0.04
CA LYS A 214 26.13 -17.68 0.87
C LYS A 214 27.29 -17.32 1.80
N ASP A 215 27.29 -17.86 3.01
CA ASP A 215 28.34 -17.66 4.02
C ASP A 215 28.47 -16.20 4.52
N SER A 216 27.45 -15.36 4.26
CA SER A 216 27.40 -13.99 4.76
C SER A 216 26.70 -13.90 6.12
N THR A 217 27.11 -12.93 6.95
CA THR A 217 26.54 -12.71 8.29
C THR A 217 25.53 -11.56 8.27
N LEU A 218 24.25 -11.85 8.48
CA LEU A 218 23.16 -10.90 8.57
C LEU A 218 22.98 -10.40 10.02
N SER A 219 22.98 -9.09 10.23
CA SER A 219 22.65 -8.48 11.52
C SER A 219 21.21 -7.97 11.54
N VAL A 220 20.43 -8.35 12.55
CA VAL A 220 19.01 -8.00 12.72
C VAL A 220 18.81 -7.28 14.04
N ARG A 221 18.12 -6.14 14.02
CA ARG A 221 17.79 -5.40 15.25
C ARG A 221 16.47 -5.90 15.84
N GLY A 222 16.52 -6.35 17.09
CA GLY A 222 15.40 -6.75 17.91
C GLY A 222 14.53 -5.57 18.37
N VAL A 223 13.31 -5.90 18.82
CA VAL A 223 12.33 -4.92 19.33
C VAL A 223 12.78 -4.19 20.60
N GLN A 224 13.70 -4.79 21.35
CA GLN A 224 14.29 -4.22 22.58
C GLN A 224 15.64 -3.52 22.35
N GLY A 225 16.07 -3.36 21.08
CA GLY A 225 17.35 -2.76 20.73
C GLY A 225 18.55 -3.72 20.72
N GLU A 226 18.33 -5.01 20.97
CA GLU A 226 19.34 -6.07 20.85
C GLU A 226 19.70 -6.32 19.37
N GLU A 227 20.96 -6.65 19.07
CA GLU A 227 21.41 -6.96 17.70
C GLU A 227 21.72 -8.45 17.59
N PHE A 228 20.98 -9.17 16.76
CA PHE A 228 21.16 -10.60 16.52
C PHE A 228 21.91 -10.84 15.22
N ARG A 229 22.93 -11.69 15.26
CA ARG A 229 23.72 -12.06 14.06
C ARG A 229 23.44 -13.47 13.59
N PHE A 230 23.13 -13.61 12.31
CA PHE A 230 22.78 -14.87 11.66
C PHE A 230 23.71 -15.15 10.48
N LEU A 231 24.31 -16.33 10.44
CA LEU A 231 25.07 -16.81 9.30
C LEU A 231 24.14 -17.45 8.26
N VAL A 232 24.27 -17.05 7.00
CA VAL A 232 23.56 -17.65 5.87
C VAL A 232 24.29 -18.93 5.44
N ASP A 233 23.68 -20.08 5.70
CA ASP A 233 24.34 -21.38 5.49
C ASP A 233 24.04 -21.96 4.10
N LYS A 234 22.75 -22.11 3.75
CA LYS A 234 22.30 -22.86 2.57
C LYS A 234 21.09 -22.21 1.91
N PHE A 235 21.00 -22.35 0.60
CA PHE A 235 19.86 -21.91 -0.22
C PHE A 235 19.22 -23.08 -0.96
N GLN A 236 17.99 -22.87 -1.42
CA GLN A 236 17.43 -23.55 -2.59
C GLN A 236 16.84 -22.50 -3.54
N PRO A 237 17.12 -22.56 -4.86
CA PRO A 237 18.06 -23.45 -5.55
C PRO A 237 19.53 -23.25 -5.12
N GLU A 238 20.36 -24.28 -5.29
CA GLU A 238 21.79 -24.21 -4.94
C GLU A 238 22.52 -23.17 -5.81
N GLY A 239 23.25 -22.27 -5.17
CA GLY A 239 24.04 -21.23 -5.83
C GLY A 239 24.79 -20.33 -4.86
N ASP A 240 25.58 -19.41 -5.39
CA ASP A 240 26.38 -18.44 -4.61
C ASP A 240 25.50 -17.35 -3.96
N GLY A 241 24.28 -17.17 -4.46
CA GLY A 241 23.32 -16.20 -3.97
C GLY A 241 21.92 -16.39 -4.55
N ILE A 242 20.92 -15.84 -3.85
CA ILE A 242 19.50 -15.88 -4.25
C ILE A 242 18.88 -14.48 -4.22
N CYS A 243 17.84 -14.29 -5.02
CA CYS A 243 16.98 -13.10 -4.97
C CYS A 243 15.79 -13.35 -4.02
N VAL A 244 15.51 -12.38 -3.14
CA VAL A 244 14.47 -12.46 -2.08
C VAL A 244 13.26 -11.55 -2.38
N VAL A 245 13.27 -10.86 -3.53
CA VAL A 245 12.20 -9.94 -3.93
C VAL A 245 11.12 -10.67 -4.72
N ASP A 246 9.85 -10.43 -4.39
CA ASP A 246 8.67 -11.07 -5.01
C ASP A 246 8.76 -12.61 -4.99
N THR A 247 9.17 -13.15 -3.84
CA THR A 247 9.33 -14.59 -3.57
C THR A 247 8.84 -14.96 -2.19
N ASP A 248 8.15 -16.09 -2.09
CA ASP A 248 7.78 -16.73 -0.83
C ASP A 248 8.97 -17.57 -0.34
N LEU A 249 9.86 -16.95 0.45
CA LEU A 249 11.08 -17.59 0.97
C LEU A 249 10.80 -18.29 2.30
N GLU A 250 11.00 -19.61 2.34
CA GLU A 250 10.98 -20.38 3.59
C GLU A 250 12.30 -20.18 4.35
N VAL A 251 12.20 -19.74 5.61
CA VAL A 251 13.35 -19.51 6.48
C VAL A 251 13.38 -20.57 7.58
N ASP A 252 14.46 -21.33 7.66
CA ASP A 252 14.69 -22.33 8.71
C ASP A 252 15.93 -22.01 9.55
N ILE A 253 15.89 -22.37 10.83
CA ILE A 253 16.96 -22.17 11.80
C ILE A 253 17.20 -23.44 12.63
N GLU A 254 18.34 -24.08 12.33
CA GLU A 254 18.98 -25.10 13.16
C GLU A 254 20.33 -24.52 13.60
N ALA A 255 20.60 -24.57 14.91
CA ALA A 255 21.74 -23.98 15.63
C ALA A 255 23.14 -24.30 15.04
N LEU A 256 24.13 -23.46 15.39
CA LEU A 256 25.52 -23.66 14.99
C LEU A 256 26.23 -24.77 15.77
N ASP A 257 26.03 -24.85 17.09
CA ASP A 257 26.66 -25.84 17.99
C ASP A 257 25.66 -26.55 18.93
N GLU A 258 25.91 -27.83 19.21
CA GLU A 258 25.10 -28.69 20.10
C GLU A 258 25.14 -28.20 21.57
N GLU A 259 26.21 -27.51 21.98
CA GLU A 259 26.35 -26.88 23.30
C GLU A 259 25.54 -25.59 23.41
N GLN A 260 25.52 -24.74 22.38
CA GLN A 260 24.66 -23.57 22.31
C GLN A 260 23.18 -23.98 22.33
N ALA A 261 22.80 -25.01 21.58
CA ALA A 261 21.45 -25.56 21.59
C ALA A 261 21.04 -26.03 23.00
N ARG A 262 21.95 -26.70 23.73
CA ARG A 262 21.75 -27.12 25.13
C ARG A 262 21.70 -25.94 26.09
N GLU A 263 22.44 -24.86 25.86
CA GLU A 263 22.38 -23.64 26.68
C GLU A 263 21.11 -22.84 26.44
N THR A 264 20.65 -22.69 25.20
CA THR A 264 19.31 -22.16 24.89
C THR A 264 18.22 -23.04 25.49
N LEU A 265 18.31 -24.36 25.37
CA LEU A 265 17.36 -25.27 26.00
C LEU A 265 17.44 -25.19 27.53
N ARG A 266 18.61 -24.95 28.13
CA ARG A 266 18.75 -24.71 29.57
C ARG A 266 18.19 -23.36 29.99
N GLN A 267 18.34 -22.30 29.20
CA GLN A 267 17.76 -20.98 29.50
C GLN A 267 16.25 -20.98 29.30
N ILE A 268 15.75 -21.64 28.25
CA ILE A 268 14.31 -21.88 28.02
C ILE A 268 13.77 -22.80 29.13
N ALA A 269 14.49 -23.84 29.52
CA ALA A 269 14.10 -24.71 30.64
C ALA A 269 14.23 -24.03 32.00
N ALA A 270 15.15 -23.08 32.20
CA ALA A 270 15.26 -22.29 33.43
C ALA A 270 14.14 -21.24 33.51
N LYS A 271 13.76 -20.64 32.36
CA LYS A 271 12.54 -19.82 32.23
C LYS A 271 11.27 -20.67 32.42
N ALA A 272 11.25 -21.92 31.94
CA ALA A 272 10.11 -22.84 32.08
C ALA A 272 10.06 -23.54 33.45
N GLN A 273 11.19 -23.71 34.15
CA GLN A 273 11.28 -24.22 35.52
C GLN A 273 10.94 -23.13 36.56
N ARG A 274 10.91 -21.85 36.16
CA ARG A 274 10.16 -20.81 36.87
C ARG A 274 8.67 -20.96 36.57
N ALA A 275 8.12 -22.10 37.00
CA ALA A 275 6.69 -22.40 37.06
C ALA A 275 6.25 -22.37 38.54
N PRO A 276 5.31 -21.49 38.94
CA PRO A 276 5.04 -21.23 40.35
C PRO A 276 4.23 -22.33 41.06
N GLY A 277 4.62 -22.63 42.29
CA GLY A 277 3.86 -23.44 43.25
C GLY A 277 4.45 -23.43 44.67
N THR A 278 5.37 -22.52 44.98
CA THR A 278 5.99 -22.35 46.29
C THR A 278 5.75 -20.93 46.81
N ALA A 279 5.73 -20.74 48.13
CA ALA A 279 5.34 -19.49 48.80
C ALA A 279 6.39 -18.35 48.70
N SER A 280 7.11 -18.27 47.58
CA SER A 280 8.16 -17.28 47.29
C SER A 280 8.28 -17.02 45.79
N ALA A 281 7.16 -17.10 45.05
CA ALA A 281 7.09 -16.85 43.62
C ALA A 281 5.78 -16.14 43.22
N SER A 282 5.82 -15.35 42.15
CA SER A 282 4.65 -14.66 41.56
C SER A 282 3.57 -15.66 41.09
N SER A 283 2.30 -15.28 41.19
CA SER A 283 1.16 -16.10 40.75
C SER A 283 1.15 -16.30 39.23
N VAL A 284 0.59 -17.43 38.78
CA VAL A 284 0.28 -17.64 37.36
C VAL A 284 -0.99 -16.89 37.02
N GLY A 285 -0.88 -15.92 36.13
CA GLY A 285 -2.03 -15.21 35.60
C GLY A 285 -2.89 -16.13 34.73
N HIS A 286 -4.20 -15.89 34.72
CA HIS A 286 -5.18 -16.75 34.05
C HIS A 286 -6.38 -15.94 33.56
N ALA A 287 -7.29 -16.59 32.83
CA ALA A 287 -8.54 -15.95 32.43
C ALA A 287 -9.41 -15.65 33.66
N ILE A 288 -10.00 -14.45 33.72
CA ILE A 288 -10.82 -13.99 34.84
C ILE A 288 -12.25 -13.71 34.37
N ASP A 289 -13.22 -13.90 35.27
CA ASP A 289 -14.64 -13.60 35.01
C ASP A 289 -15.00 -12.23 35.59
N ALA A 290 -15.86 -11.46 34.91
CA ALA A 290 -16.34 -10.13 35.36
C ALA A 290 -17.20 -10.12 36.65
N TRP A 291 -17.29 -11.25 37.35
CA TRP A 291 -18.12 -11.46 38.54
C TRP A 291 -17.39 -12.12 39.70
N LYS A 292 -16.15 -12.58 39.50
CA LYS A 292 -15.36 -13.29 40.52
C LYS A 292 -14.11 -12.51 40.84
N ASP A 293 -13.75 -12.55 42.11
CA ASP A 293 -12.50 -11.98 42.59
C ASP A 293 -11.38 -12.98 42.39
N VAL A 294 -10.19 -12.47 42.09
CA VAL A 294 -9.00 -13.29 41.86
C VAL A 294 -7.90 -12.80 42.77
N ASP A 295 -7.47 -13.68 43.67
CA ASP A 295 -6.32 -13.41 44.54
C ASP A 295 -5.03 -13.79 43.81
N GLY A 296 -4.06 -12.88 43.82
CA GLY A 296 -2.77 -13.02 43.18
C GLY A 296 -1.64 -12.53 44.06
N GLN A 297 -0.42 -12.90 43.72
CA GLN A 297 0.78 -12.36 44.33
C GLN A 297 1.83 -12.05 43.25
N VAL A 298 2.60 -10.97 43.41
CA VAL A 298 3.61 -10.56 42.43
C VAL A 298 4.91 -10.17 43.14
N LEU A 299 6.04 -10.64 42.62
CA LEU A 299 7.36 -10.21 43.08
C LEU A 299 7.75 -8.87 42.44
N GLN A 300 8.68 -8.18 43.08
CA GLN A 300 9.21 -6.92 42.59
C GLN A 300 9.90 -7.11 41.22
N GLY A 301 9.47 -6.37 40.21
CA GLY A 301 9.95 -6.45 38.82
C GLY A 301 9.27 -7.53 37.95
N ASP A 302 8.44 -8.38 38.55
CA ASP A 302 7.69 -9.42 37.83
C ASP A 302 6.30 -8.91 37.38
N TYR A 303 5.74 -9.60 36.38
CA TYR A 303 4.40 -9.34 35.85
C TYR A 303 3.51 -10.58 36.03
N VAL A 304 2.25 -10.35 36.36
CA VAL A 304 1.19 -11.37 36.36
C VAL A 304 0.10 -10.96 35.38
N ASP A 305 -0.15 -11.82 34.39
CA ASP A 305 -0.97 -11.50 33.22
C ASP A 305 -2.34 -12.20 33.24
N TYR A 306 -3.41 -11.43 33.27
CA TYR A 306 -4.79 -11.89 33.27
C TYR A 306 -5.50 -11.53 31.95
N GLU A 307 -6.44 -12.38 31.53
CA GLU A 307 -7.30 -12.10 30.37
C GLU A 307 -8.76 -12.05 30.80
N LEU A 308 -9.47 -10.99 30.45
CA LEU A 308 -10.92 -10.90 30.57
C LEU A 308 -11.53 -11.20 29.20
N PRO A 309 -11.95 -12.46 28.93
CA PRO A 309 -12.33 -12.92 27.60
C PRO A 309 -13.65 -12.31 27.10
N SER A 310 -14.55 -11.90 28.01
CA SER A 310 -15.80 -11.24 27.63
C SER A 310 -16.33 -10.37 28.75
N TRP A 311 -16.92 -9.22 28.39
CA TRP A 311 -17.64 -8.32 29.27
C TRP A 311 -18.77 -7.63 28.49
N ASP A 312 -19.69 -6.98 29.20
CA ASP A 312 -20.77 -6.22 28.57
C ASP A 312 -20.24 -4.92 27.95
N LYS A 313 -20.05 -4.90 26.63
CA LYS A 313 -19.52 -3.75 25.88
C LYS A 313 -20.46 -2.54 25.89
N SER A 314 -21.72 -2.70 26.28
CA SER A 314 -22.67 -1.59 26.39
C SER A 314 -22.51 -0.80 27.69
N ARG A 315 -21.72 -1.30 28.65
CA ARG A 315 -21.56 -0.73 29.98
C ARG A 315 -20.10 -0.47 30.29
N ALA A 316 -19.84 0.54 31.12
CA ALA A 316 -18.49 0.80 31.59
C ALA A 316 -18.00 -0.39 32.43
N VAL A 317 -16.73 -0.75 32.27
CA VAL A 317 -16.07 -1.81 33.05
C VAL A 317 -15.02 -1.16 33.94
N ALA A 318 -15.10 -1.45 35.24
CA ALA A 318 -14.13 -1.00 36.23
C ALA A 318 -13.25 -2.17 36.65
N ILE A 319 -11.95 -2.05 36.42
CA ILE A 319 -10.93 -3.00 36.87
C ILE A 319 -10.34 -2.42 38.16
N GLN A 320 -10.51 -3.16 39.26
CA GLN A 320 -10.09 -2.78 40.60
C GLN A 320 -9.04 -3.76 41.10
N LEU A 321 -7.94 -3.22 41.63
CA LEU A 321 -6.87 -3.97 42.26
C LEU A 321 -6.79 -3.52 43.73
N SER A 322 -7.06 -4.42 44.66
CA SER A 322 -6.93 -4.17 46.10
C SER A 322 -5.63 -4.78 46.59
N ILE A 323 -4.72 -3.94 47.06
CA ILE A 323 -3.39 -4.32 47.53
C ILE A 323 -3.51 -4.68 49.02
N LEU A 324 -3.01 -5.85 49.40
CA LEU A 324 -3.11 -6.37 50.78
C LEU A 324 -1.85 -6.10 51.61
N ASP A 325 -0.72 -5.85 50.96
CA ASP A 325 0.58 -5.58 51.58
C ASP A 325 1.05 -4.13 51.27
N ASP A 326 1.92 -3.54 52.10
CA ASP A 326 2.43 -2.15 51.95
C ASP A 326 3.43 -1.97 50.78
N GLN A 327 3.33 -2.77 49.72
CA GLN A 327 4.22 -2.73 48.55
C GLN A 327 3.54 -2.09 47.33
N GLU A 328 4.29 -1.30 46.56
CA GLU A 328 3.80 -0.62 45.37
C GLU A 328 3.63 -1.60 44.20
N VAL A 329 2.44 -1.61 43.60
CA VAL A 329 2.08 -2.49 42.48
C VAL A 329 1.39 -1.67 41.41
N ASP A 330 1.78 -1.79 40.16
CA ASP A 330 1.18 -1.11 39.01
C ASP A 330 0.13 -1.98 38.31
N LEU A 331 -0.88 -1.32 37.75
CA LEU A 331 -1.97 -1.96 37.02
C LEU A 331 -2.01 -1.44 35.59
N PHE A 332 -1.96 -2.36 34.63
CA PHE A 332 -2.00 -2.08 33.19
C PHE A 332 -3.15 -2.80 32.51
N VAL A 333 -3.77 -2.16 31.52
CA VAL A 333 -4.87 -2.74 30.74
C VAL A 333 -4.74 -2.37 29.26
N THR A 334 -4.91 -3.36 28.38
CA THR A 334 -4.91 -3.21 26.92
C THR A 334 -6.08 -3.98 26.33
N ALA A 335 -6.79 -3.37 25.38
CA ALA A 335 -7.85 -4.04 24.63
C ALA A 335 -7.24 -4.86 23.50
N LYS A 336 -7.45 -6.18 23.51
CA LYS A 336 -6.95 -7.10 22.49
C LYS A 336 -7.75 -6.90 21.21
N SER A 337 -7.11 -6.43 20.14
CA SER A 337 -7.74 -6.16 18.85
C SER A 337 -6.81 -6.56 17.70
N SER A 338 -7.24 -6.35 16.46
CA SER A 338 -6.37 -6.51 15.29
C SER A 338 -5.14 -5.59 15.33
N ARG A 339 -5.22 -4.46 16.04
CA ARG A 339 -4.15 -3.46 16.18
C ARG A 339 -3.26 -3.69 17.39
N HIS A 340 -3.82 -4.21 18.48
CA HIS A 340 -3.12 -4.41 19.75
C HIS A 340 -3.21 -5.87 20.20
N ARG A 341 -2.11 -6.62 20.02
CA ARG A 341 -2.02 -8.05 20.39
C ARG A 341 -0.98 -8.36 21.48
N ALA A 342 -0.10 -7.40 21.79
CA ALA A 342 0.91 -7.56 22.83
C ALA A 342 0.29 -7.44 24.24
N LEU A 343 0.91 -8.12 25.21
CA LEU A 343 0.53 -8.01 26.62
C LEU A 343 0.88 -6.61 27.17
N PRO A 344 0.07 -6.05 28.09
CA PRO A 344 0.36 -4.78 28.72
C PRO A 344 1.68 -4.83 29.50
N ARG A 345 2.56 -3.87 29.27
CA ARG A 345 3.82 -3.65 30.01
C ARG A 345 3.95 -2.18 30.38
N ASP A 346 4.90 -1.87 31.26
CA ASP A 346 5.26 -0.50 31.65
C ASP A 346 5.48 0.44 30.44
N SER A 347 6.09 -0.07 29.37
CA SER A 347 6.40 0.64 28.13
C SER A 347 5.29 0.59 27.07
N SER A 348 4.28 -0.27 27.24
CA SER A 348 3.29 -0.57 26.21
C SER A 348 1.95 -1.03 26.79
N HIS A 349 1.02 -0.09 26.96
CA HIS A 349 -0.32 -0.31 27.49
C HIS A 349 -1.29 0.73 26.89
N LEU A 350 -2.61 0.54 27.05
CA LEU A 350 -3.62 1.56 26.71
C LEU A 350 -4.07 2.36 27.94
N PHE A 351 -4.23 1.68 29.08
CA PHE A 351 -4.60 2.29 30.34
C PHE A 351 -3.66 1.82 31.43
N ALA A 352 -3.25 2.72 32.31
CA ALA A 352 -2.36 2.42 33.43
C ALA A 352 -2.76 3.22 34.68
N ASP A 353 -2.51 2.62 35.85
CA ASP A 353 -2.64 3.29 37.13
C ASP A 353 -1.34 3.09 37.95
N PHE A 354 -0.49 4.12 37.91
CA PHE A 354 0.78 4.21 38.65
C PHE A 354 0.63 4.89 40.02
N SER A 355 -0.59 5.26 40.43
CA SER A 355 -0.79 6.00 41.68
C SER A 355 -0.38 5.16 42.90
N SER A 356 0.01 5.80 44.00
CA SER A 356 0.17 5.13 45.31
C SER A 356 -1.12 5.38 46.12
N PRO A 357 -2.10 4.46 46.10
CA PRO A 357 -3.42 4.72 46.66
C PRO A 357 -3.37 4.82 48.18
N THR A 358 -3.93 5.88 48.76
CA THR A 358 -4.06 6.07 50.21
C THR A 358 -4.97 5.05 50.89
N ASP A 359 -5.88 4.44 50.11
CA ASP A 359 -6.85 3.41 50.56
C ASP A 359 -6.44 1.98 50.14
N GLY A 360 -5.25 1.79 49.55
CA GLY A 360 -4.78 0.48 49.08
C GLY A 360 -5.51 -0.08 47.85
N VAL A 361 -6.34 0.72 47.16
CA VAL A 361 -7.12 0.27 45.99
C VAL A 361 -6.81 1.11 44.75
N LYS A 362 -6.37 0.46 43.67
CA LYS A 362 -6.22 1.04 42.33
C LYS A 362 -7.47 0.76 41.49
N ARG A 363 -7.85 1.71 40.62
CA ARG A 363 -9.07 1.57 39.81
C ARG A 363 -8.92 2.21 38.43
N ILE A 364 -9.08 1.39 37.39
CA ILE A 364 -9.20 1.84 36.00
C ILE A 364 -10.65 1.65 35.55
N VAL A 365 -11.29 2.73 35.08
CA VAL A 365 -12.67 2.68 34.54
C VAL A 365 -12.63 2.93 33.04
N ILE A 366 -13.08 1.96 32.27
CA ILE A 366 -13.10 2.02 30.81
C ILE A 366 -14.55 2.24 30.37
N GLN A 367 -14.81 3.37 29.70
CA GLN A 367 -16.15 3.71 29.22
C GLN A 367 -16.41 3.06 27.84
N PRO A 368 -17.68 2.73 27.51
CA PRO A 368 -18.04 2.20 26.19
C PRO A 368 -17.69 3.12 25.01
N THR A 369 -17.57 4.43 25.29
CA THR A 369 -17.26 5.47 24.30
C THR A 369 -15.78 5.58 23.98
N ASN A 370 -14.90 4.83 24.66
CA ASN A 370 -13.47 4.89 24.40
C ASN A 370 -13.15 4.27 23.04
N VAL A 371 -12.52 5.05 22.16
CA VAL A 371 -12.08 4.60 20.82
C VAL A 371 -11.16 3.37 20.89
N GLU A 372 -10.41 3.23 21.98
CA GLU A 372 -9.53 2.10 22.28
C GLU A 372 -10.26 0.73 22.39
N LEU A 373 -11.60 0.72 22.52
CA LEU A 373 -12.41 -0.50 22.55
C LEU A 373 -12.94 -0.93 21.17
N GLU A 374 -12.71 -0.15 20.11
CA GLU A 374 -13.23 -0.44 18.77
C GLU A 374 -12.62 -1.74 18.22
N GLY A 375 -13.46 -2.76 18.03
CA GLY A 375 -13.02 -4.08 17.57
C GLY A 375 -12.31 -4.92 18.64
N ALA A 376 -12.42 -4.58 19.92
CA ALA A 376 -11.81 -5.35 21.01
C ALA A 376 -12.47 -6.73 21.17
N GLU A 377 -11.66 -7.79 21.17
CA GLU A 377 -12.06 -9.19 21.37
C GLU A 377 -12.08 -9.56 22.86
N SER A 378 -11.02 -9.22 23.60
CA SER A 378 -10.85 -9.42 25.05
C SER A 378 -10.09 -8.24 25.68
N LEU A 379 -10.03 -8.14 27.01
CA LEU A 379 -9.11 -7.22 27.70
C LEU A 379 -7.94 -8.00 28.30
N LEU A 380 -6.73 -7.55 28.05
CA LEU A 380 -5.51 -8.04 28.68
C LEU A 380 -5.17 -7.13 29.85
N ILE A 381 -4.92 -7.71 31.02
CA ILE A 381 -4.67 -6.99 32.27
C ILE A 381 -3.36 -7.50 32.84
N SER A 382 -2.42 -6.60 33.17
CA SER A 382 -1.15 -6.99 33.77
C SER A 382 -0.94 -6.25 35.07
N VAL A 383 -0.54 -7.01 36.09
CA VAL A 383 -0.21 -6.51 37.43
C VAL A 383 1.31 -6.62 37.60
N HIS A 384 1.97 -5.52 37.96
CA HIS A 384 3.42 -5.43 38.01
C HIS A 384 3.90 -5.01 39.40
N GLY A 385 4.85 -5.74 39.99
CA GLY A 385 5.48 -5.31 41.25
C GLY A 385 6.49 -4.20 40.99
N PHE A 386 6.30 -2.99 41.55
CA PHE A 386 7.15 -1.85 41.24
C PHE A 386 8.57 -2.02 41.81
N ALA A 387 9.59 -1.99 40.93
CA ALA A 387 11.00 -2.06 41.30
C ALA A 387 11.67 -0.69 41.19
N ARG A 388 12.28 -0.18 42.28
CA ARG A 388 13.13 1.01 42.18
C ARG A 388 14.48 0.64 41.56
N PRO A 389 15.04 1.48 40.67
CA PRO A 389 16.37 1.23 40.12
C PRO A 389 17.41 1.25 41.26
N GLY A 390 17.91 0.07 41.66
CA GLY A 390 18.91 -0.09 42.72
C GLY A 390 18.58 -1.08 43.84
N ASP A 391 17.37 -1.63 43.90
CA ASP A 391 17.02 -2.68 44.87
C ASP A 391 17.47 -4.07 44.38
N ASP A 392 18.21 -4.82 45.20
CA ASP A 392 18.57 -6.22 44.94
C ASP A 392 17.30 -7.09 44.97
N ALA A 393 16.91 -7.66 43.82
CA ALA A 393 15.73 -8.51 43.64
C ALA A 393 15.71 -9.82 44.44
N ALA A 394 16.66 -10.03 45.36
CA ALA A 394 16.89 -11.30 46.04
C ALA A 394 16.15 -11.49 47.37
N VAL A 395 15.57 -10.43 47.98
CA VAL A 395 14.93 -10.54 49.32
C VAL A 395 13.67 -9.66 49.48
N SER A 396 12.80 -9.58 48.48
CA SER A 396 11.49 -8.92 48.64
C SER A 396 10.37 -9.97 48.69
N ALA A 397 9.56 -9.93 49.75
CA ALA A 397 8.38 -10.79 49.87
C ALA A 397 7.37 -10.44 48.77
N PRO A 398 6.63 -11.42 48.19
CA PRO A 398 5.68 -11.14 47.12
C PRO A 398 4.48 -10.34 47.64
N CYS A 399 4.11 -9.27 46.93
CA CYS A 399 2.94 -8.46 47.23
C CYS A 399 1.67 -9.20 46.85
N ARG A 400 0.77 -9.39 47.82
CA ARG A 400 -0.55 -9.99 47.61
C ARG A 400 -1.58 -8.94 47.24
N TYR A 401 -2.44 -9.30 46.31
CA TYR A 401 -3.53 -8.44 45.85
C TYR A 401 -4.76 -9.25 45.47
N THR A 402 -5.90 -8.57 45.44
CA THR A 402 -7.15 -9.08 44.88
C THR A 402 -7.55 -8.25 43.67
N LEU A 403 -7.62 -8.88 42.50
CA LEU A 403 -8.05 -8.28 41.23
C LEU A 403 -9.52 -8.57 40.98
N ARG A 404 -10.26 -7.56 40.51
CA ARG A 404 -11.70 -7.64 40.27
C ARG A 404 -12.10 -6.77 39.08
N ALA A 405 -12.75 -7.37 38.07
CA ALA A 405 -13.42 -6.63 37.00
C ALA A 405 -14.93 -6.56 37.31
N LYS A 406 -15.54 -5.37 37.27
CA LYS A 406 -16.98 -5.17 37.50
C LYS A 406 -17.61 -4.29 36.43
N ALA A 407 -18.76 -4.71 35.91
CA ALA A 407 -19.62 -3.82 35.13
C ALA A 407 -20.24 -2.76 36.04
N VAL A 408 -20.14 -1.48 35.66
CA VAL A 408 -20.57 -0.36 36.49
C VAL A 408 -22.08 -0.39 36.70
N GLY A 409 -22.49 -0.47 37.97
CA GLY A 409 -23.89 -0.58 38.37
C GLY A 409 -24.60 0.77 38.41
N ILE A 410 -25.58 0.99 37.51
CA ILE A 410 -26.62 1.98 37.81
C ILE A 410 -27.54 1.34 38.85
N GLN A 411 -27.20 1.49 40.13
CA GLN A 411 -28.17 1.61 41.22
C GLN A 411 -27.48 1.94 42.56
N GLY A 412 -27.88 3.07 43.13
CA GLY A 412 -27.94 3.26 44.57
C GLY A 412 -26.66 3.72 45.25
N SER A 413 -26.10 4.86 44.84
CA SER A 413 -25.36 5.67 45.80
C SER A 413 -26.32 6.09 46.92
N GLN A 414 -25.99 5.74 48.18
CA GLN A 414 -26.32 6.63 49.29
C GLN A 414 -25.47 7.89 49.11
N SER A 415 -25.92 8.72 48.19
CA SER A 415 -25.54 10.11 48.07
C SER A 415 -26.84 10.82 47.79
N VAL A 416 -27.12 11.81 48.64
CA VAL A 416 -28.07 12.90 48.44
C VAL A 416 -28.35 13.11 46.93
N PRO A 417 -29.61 13.14 46.50
CA PRO A 417 -29.94 13.08 45.08
C PRO A 417 -29.42 14.33 44.37
N ILE A 418 -28.45 14.15 43.49
CA ILE A 418 -28.11 15.11 42.46
C ILE A 418 -28.45 14.43 41.13
N SER A 419 -29.61 14.81 40.61
CA SER A 419 -30.11 14.44 39.29
C SER A 419 -29.19 15.01 38.20
N LEU A 420 -28.82 14.18 37.24
CA LEU A 420 -28.41 14.65 35.91
C LEU A 420 -29.70 15.02 35.15
N ASP A 421 -30.17 16.25 35.36
CA ASP A 421 -31.02 17.04 34.44
C ASP A 421 -31.46 18.37 35.09
N ALA A 422 -30.49 19.11 35.63
CA ALA A 422 -30.60 20.55 35.90
C ALA A 422 -29.18 21.10 36.05
N GLU A 423 -28.71 21.95 35.13
CA GLU A 423 -27.49 22.72 35.39
C GLU A 423 -27.69 23.57 36.66
N PRO A 424 -26.68 23.68 37.55
CA PRO A 424 -26.87 24.24 38.89
C PRO A 424 -27.50 25.63 38.78
N PRO A 425 -28.72 25.82 39.34
CA PRO A 425 -29.83 26.48 38.65
C PRO A 425 -29.42 27.83 38.05
N ARG A 426 -29.15 27.80 36.72
CA ARG A 426 -28.33 28.81 36.02
C ARG A 426 -28.66 30.22 36.47
N SER A 427 -27.64 30.97 36.89
CA SER A 427 -27.83 32.34 37.31
C SER A 427 -28.43 33.18 36.18
N THR A 428 -29.15 34.24 36.52
CA THR A 428 -29.57 35.25 35.54
C THR A 428 -28.39 36.03 34.94
N ASP A 429 -27.15 35.73 35.36
CA ASP A 429 -25.96 36.55 35.18
C ASP A 429 -24.83 35.86 34.40
N GLU A 430 -25.05 34.67 33.82
CA GLU A 430 -24.11 33.96 32.95
C GLU A 430 -24.68 33.76 31.53
N GLU A 431 -23.83 33.87 30.51
CA GLU A 431 -24.15 33.73 29.09
C GLU A 431 -23.07 32.85 28.42
N GLN A 432 -23.49 31.98 27.49
CA GLN A 432 -22.56 31.08 26.79
C GLN A 432 -21.88 31.81 25.63
N CYS A 433 -20.54 31.76 25.61
CA CYS A 433 -19.77 32.32 24.51
C CYS A 433 -19.96 31.49 23.24
N LYS A 434 -20.29 32.14 22.12
CA LYS A 434 -20.52 31.48 20.83
C LYS A 434 -19.24 30.94 20.18
N ASN A 435 -18.07 31.37 20.65
CA ASN A 435 -16.78 30.95 20.10
C ASN A 435 -16.13 29.82 20.93
N CYS A 436 -15.82 30.00 22.22
CA CYS A 436 -15.24 28.91 23.02
C CYS A 436 -16.26 27.95 23.67
N LEU A 437 -17.56 28.20 23.51
CA LEU A 437 -18.66 27.42 24.09
C LEU A 437 -18.67 27.34 25.64
N GLN A 438 -17.84 28.13 26.33
CA GLN A 438 -17.82 28.22 27.80
C GLN A 438 -18.90 29.20 28.32
N TRP A 439 -19.39 28.96 29.53
CA TRP A 439 -20.36 29.81 30.23
C TRP A 439 -19.65 30.89 31.04
N ILE A 440 -20.06 32.15 30.84
CA ILE A 440 -19.29 33.32 31.28
C ILE A 440 -20.22 34.38 31.87
N PRO A 441 -19.87 35.04 32.97
CA PRO A 441 -20.70 36.09 33.51
C PRO A 441 -20.95 37.24 32.51
N LYS A 442 -22.19 37.70 32.38
CA LYS A 442 -22.64 38.76 31.44
C LYS A 442 -21.80 40.03 31.56
N ARG A 443 -21.44 40.41 32.79
CA ARG A 443 -20.55 41.55 33.10
C ARG A 443 -19.16 41.47 32.45
N THR A 444 -18.68 40.27 32.16
CA THR A 444 -17.36 40.00 31.57
C THR A 444 -17.46 39.46 30.14
N MET A 445 -18.67 39.26 29.60
CA MET A 445 -18.89 38.65 28.29
C MET A 445 -18.25 39.45 27.16
N VAL A 446 -18.35 40.79 27.19
CA VAL A 446 -17.74 41.66 26.16
C VAL A 446 -16.20 41.59 26.17
N LEU A 447 -15.60 41.50 27.36
CA LEU A 447 -14.15 41.36 27.52
C LEU A 447 -13.68 39.98 27.07
N HIS A 448 -14.42 38.94 27.47
CA HIS A 448 -14.13 37.58 27.05
C HIS A 448 -14.32 37.39 25.55
N GLU A 449 -15.41 37.88 24.95
CA GLU A 449 -15.70 37.71 23.52
C GLU A 449 -14.59 38.36 22.66
N ASN A 450 -14.15 39.57 23.04
CA ASN A 450 -13.03 40.23 22.36
C ASN A 450 -11.69 39.48 22.52
N PHE A 451 -11.44 38.85 23.68
CA PHE A 451 -10.23 38.06 23.91
C PHE A 451 -10.31 36.69 23.22
N CYS A 452 -11.46 36.04 23.31
CA CYS A 452 -11.75 34.73 22.75
C CYS A 452 -11.75 34.76 21.22
N LEU A 453 -12.36 35.75 20.58
CA LEU A 453 -12.34 35.88 19.11
C LEU A 453 -10.94 36.16 18.56
N ARG A 454 -10.04 36.73 19.37
CA ARG A 454 -8.66 36.99 18.98
C ARG A 454 -7.74 35.80 19.21
N ASN A 455 -7.97 35.05 20.29
CA ASN A 455 -7.01 34.06 20.78
C ASN A 455 -7.48 32.60 20.65
N ASN A 456 -8.78 32.36 20.44
CA ASN A 456 -9.33 31.02 20.20
C ASN A 456 -9.94 30.99 18.79
N ILE A 457 -9.25 30.30 17.88
CA ILE A 457 -9.75 29.95 16.56
C ILE A 457 -10.23 28.50 16.62
N LEU A 458 -11.50 28.26 16.27
CA LEU A 458 -12.07 26.92 16.24
C LEU A 458 -11.73 26.22 14.93
N CYS A 459 -11.28 24.97 15.02
CA CYS A 459 -11.14 24.10 13.86
C CYS A 459 -12.52 23.73 13.28
N PRO A 460 -12.76 23.87 11.96
CA PRO A 460 -14.04 23.52 11.34
C PRO A 460 -14.28 22.00 11.26
N GLN A 461 -13.26 21.17 11.48
CA GLN A 461 -13.38 19.70 11.42
C GLN A 461 -13.82 19.10 12.76
N CYS A 462 -13.23 19.52 13.88
CA CYS A 462 -13.49 18.94 15.21
C CYS A 462 -14.17 19.92 16.19
N LYS A 463 -14.19 21.22 15.88
CA LYS A 463 -14.74 22.30 16.72
C LYS A 463 -14.05 22.49 18.08
N GLU A 464 -12.80 22.06 18.20
CA GLU A 464 -11.93 22.39 19.33
C GLU A 464 -11.02 23.59 18.98
N GLY A 465 -10.59 24.34 20.00
CA GLY A 465 -9.78 25.56 19.84
C GLY A 465 -8.37 25.42 20.39
N ASP A 466 -7.39 26.01 19.70
CA ASP A 466 -5.97 25.94 20.07
C ASP A 466 -5.50 27.18 20.85
N PRO A 467 -4.66 27.01 21.90
CA PRO A 467 -3.83 28.08 22.43
C PRO A 467 -2.73 28.47 21.44
N LEU A 468 -2.53 29.77 21.22
CA LEU A 468 -1.49 30.31 20.34
C LEU A 468 -0.07 30.03 20.88
N ASP A 469 0.67 29.15 20.21
CA ASP A 469 2.14 29.04 20.31
C ASP A 469 2.77 29.98 19.26
N PRO A 470 3.75 30.83 19.61
CA PRO A 470 4.43 31.73 18.68
C PRO A 470 5.06 31.04 17.45
N SER A 471 5.44 29.77 17.57
CA SER A 471 5.94 28.97 16.45
C SER A 471 4.85 28.57 15.44
N SER A 472 3.59 28.48 15.90
CA SER A 472 2.44 28.20 15.05
C SER A 472 1.98 29.41 14.25
N GLU A 473 2.25 30.64 14.69
CA GLU A 473 1.77 31.87 14.02
C GLU A 473 2.37 32.04 12.62
N ALA A 474 3.66 31.75 12.44
CA ALA A 474 4.33 31.86 11.14
C ALA A 474 3.83 30.82 10.12
N GLU A 475 3.62 29.58 10.57
CA GLU A 475 3.09 28.51 9.71
C GLU A 475 1.60 28.67 9.41
N THR A 476 0.81 29.18 10.36
CA THR A 476 -0.59 29.54 10.17
C THR A 476 -0.74 30.74 9.23
N ALA A 477 0.18 31.71 9.26
CA ALA A 477 0.18 32.82 8.30
C ALA A 477 0.46 32.37 6.86
N LEU A 478 1.27 31.32 6.66
CA LEU A 478 1.58 30.79 5.33
C LEU A 478 0.50 29.82 4.80
N SER A 479 -0.01 28.95 5.67
CA SER A 479 -0.98 27.91 5.30
C SER A 479 -2.45 28.31 5.48
N GLY A 480 -2.72 29.35 6.25
CA GLY A 480 -4.06 29.78 6.66
C GLY A 480 -4.74 28.84 7.67
N LEU A 481 -4.04 27.82 8.18
CA LEU A 481 -4.60 26.76 9.04
C LEU A 481 -3.93 26.73 10.42
N THR A 482 -4.70 26.46 11.47
CA THR A 482 -4.16 26.30 12.84
C THR A 482 -3.31 25.02 12.97
N ALA A 483 -2.56 24.90 14.07
CA ALA A 483 -1.77 23.70 14.35
C ALA A 483 -2.62 22.44 14.43
N HIS A 484 -3.78 22.51 15.10
CA HIS A 484 -4.73 21.41 15.18
C HIS A 484 -5.39 21.11 13.83
N GLU A 485 -5.77 22.13 13.06
CA GLU A 485 -6.29 21.93 11.71
C GLU A 485 -5.27 21.24 10.78
N ARG A 486 -3.98 21.45 10.99
CA ARG A 486 -2.91 20.74 10.26
C ARG A 486 -2.78 19.28 10.71
N ALA A 487 -2.88 19.02 12.01
CA ALA A 487 -2.83 17.66 12.55
C ALA A 487 -4.07 16.84 12.13
N ASP A 488 -5.26 17.40 12.27
CA ASP A 488 -6.52 16.79 11.85
C ASP A 488 -6.62 16.66 10.33
N GLY A 489 -6.22 17.71 9.60
CA GLY A 489 -6.19 17.72 8.15
C GLY A 489 -5.18 16.74 7.53
N ALA A 490 -4.19 16.26 8.30
CA ALA A 490 -3.23 15.22 7.89
C ALA A 490 -3.84 13.80 7.93
N ARG A 491 -4.95 13.60 8.64
CA ARG A 491 -5.68 12.32 8.62
C ARG A 491 -6.16 12.04 7.21
N THR A 492 -6.09 10.78 6.81
CA THR A 492 -6.50 10.34 5.48
C THR A 492 -7.83 9.60 5.53
N THR A 493 -8.61 9.75 4.46
CA THR A 493 -9.88 9.05 4.21
C THR A 493 -9.91 8.56 2.77
N ASP A 494 -10.71 7.55 2.47
CA ASP A 494 -10.89 7.06 1.12
C ASP A 494 -11.89 7.91 0.35
N CYS A 495 -11.55 8.28 -0.88
CA CYS A 495 -12.47 8.97 -1.77
C CYS A 495 -13.54 7.99 -2.29
N HIS A 496 -14.81 8.28 -2.05
CA HIS A 496 -15.93 7.45 -2.51
C HIS A 496 -16.00 7.25 -4.04
N LEU A 497 -15.43 8.17 -4.83
CA LEU A 497 -15.40 8.09 -6.29
C LEU A 497 -14.28 7.18 -6.79
N CYS A 498 -13.03 7.49 -6.47
CA CYS A 498 -11.86 6.78 -7.02
C CYS A 498 -11.26 5.73 -6.08
N GLY A 499 -11.59 5.77 -4.79
CA GLY A 499 -11.02 4.93 -3.73
C GLY A 499 -9.58 5.25 -3.35
N SER A 500 -9.02 6.36 -3.84
CA SER A 500 -7.70 6.82 -3.44
C SER A 500 -7.73 7.34 -2.01
N ILE A 501 -6.64 7.11 -1.29
CA ILE A 501 -6.43 7.62 0.07
C ILE A 501 -6.04 9.09 -0.04
N VAL A 502 -6.88 10.00 0.46
CA VAL A 502 -6.72 11.45 0.37
C VAL A 502 -6.75 12.05 1.76
N ARG A 503 -5.90 13.04 2.02
CA ARG A 503 -5.90 13.80 3.27
C ARG A 503 -7.19 14.62 3.40
N LEU A 504 -7.77 14.70 4.59
CA LEU A 504 -9.03 15.43 4.81
C LEU A 504 -8.96 16.88 4.33
N ARG A 505 -7.80 17.54 4.55
CA ARG A 505 -7.55 18.89 4.04
C ARG A 505 -7.64 19.00 2.52
N ASP A 506 -7.14 17.99 1.81
CA ASP A 506 -6.98 18.01 0.36
C ASP A 506 -8.21 17.40 -0.36
N MET A 507 -9.22 16.94 0.39
CA MET A 507 -10.43 16.30 -0.16
C MET A 507 -11.27 17.25 -1.02
N SER A 508 -11.33 18.53 -0.67
CA SER A 508 -12.04 19.55 -1.46
C SER A 508 -11.36 19.78 -2.81
N ALA A 509 -10.03 19.90 -2.83
CA ALA A 509 -9.26 20.02 -4.07
C ALA A 509 -9.33 18.73 -4.91
N HIS A 510 -9.28 17.56 -4.27
CA HIS A 510 -9.40 16.28 -4.93
C HIS A 510 -10.77 16.07 -5.59
N THR A 511 -11.86 16.41 -4.90
CA THR A 511 -13.22 16.36 -5.47
C THR A 511 -13.42 17.39 -6.58
N ALA A 512 -12.82 18.59 -6.45
CA ALA A 512 -12.81 19.57 -7.54
C ALA A 512 -12.06 19.05 -8.78
N ASN A 513 -10.96 18.32 -8.61
CA ASN A 513 -10.27 17.68 -9.74
C ASN A 513 -11.14 16.61 -10.42
N HIS A 514 -11.95 15.87 -9.66
CA HIS A 514 -12.93 14.96 -10.26
C HIS A 514 -13.96 15.69 -11.12
N GLU A 515 -14.46 16.85 -10.68
CA GLU A 515 -15.37 17.67 -11.51
C GLU A 515 -14.69 18.19 -12.79
N LEU A 516 -13.41 18.57 -12.73
CA LEU A 516 -12.65 18.99 -13.91
C LEU A 516 -12.43 17.82 -14.89
N ASP A 517 -12.07 16.64 -14.39
CA ASP A 517 -11.91 15.44 -15.19
C ASP A 517 -13.23 15.01 -15.85
N LYS A 518 -14.33 15.10 -15.12
CA LYS A 518 -15.70 14.81 -15.56
C LYS A 518 -16.14 15.68 -16.75
N VAL A 519 -15.60 16.89 -16.90
CA VAL A 519 -15.80 17.76 -18.08
C VAL A 519 -14.86 17.41 -19.24
N SER A 520 -13.62 17.01 -18.95
CA SER A 520 -12.62 16.69 -19.98
C SER A 520 -12.79 15.30 -20.61
N ARG A 521 -13.57 14.42 -19.97
CA ARG A 521 -13.86 13.06 -20.46
C ARG A 521 -14.53 13.07 -21.83
N SER A 522 -14.00 12.23 -22.73
CA SER A 522 -14.66 11.92 -23.99
C SER A 522 -15.95 11.13 -23.75
N LYS A 523 -16.94 11.34 -24.60
CA LYS A 523 -18.20 10.60 -24.54
C LYS A 523 -17.96 9.11 -24.81
N PRO A 524 -18.64 8.19 -24.10
CA PRO A 524 -18.58 6.76 -24.39
C PRO A 524 -18.99 6.44 -25.82
N GLU A 525 -18.23 5.61 -26.51
CA GLU A 525 -18.61 5.09 -27.83
C GLU A 525 -19.72 4.04 -27.66
N LEU A 526 -20.81 4.19 -28.41
CA LEU A 526 -21.95 3.30 -28.37
C LEU A 526 -21.80 2.15 -29.36
N CYS A 527 -22.44 1.02 -29.07
CA CYS A 527 -22.63 -0.02 -30.06
C CYS A 527 -23.41 0.54 -31.26
N ARG A 528 -22.93 0.30 -32.47
CA ARG A 528 -23.53 0.75 -33.74
C ARG A 528 -24.91 0.16 -34.02
N ASP A 529 -25.23 -0.95 -33.37
CA ASP A 529 -26.57 -1.54 -33.43
C ASP A 529 -27.55 -0.65 -32.65
N GLU A 530 -28.49 -0.02 -33.36
CA GLU A 530 -29.38 1.02 -32.83
C GLU A 530 -30.22 0.54 -31.64
N LEU A 531 -30.58 -0.74 -31.64
CA LEU A 531 -31.38 -1.38 -30.61
C LEU A 531 -30.56 -1.79 -29.39
N CYS A 532 -29.23 -1.72 -29.47
CA CYS A 532 -28.34 -2.11 -28.41
C CYS A 532 -28.16 -0.97 -27.41
N GLY A 533 -28.58 -1.20 -26.17
CA GLY A 533 -28.25 -0.33 -25.05
C GLY A 533 -26.94 -0.76 -24.41
N ARG A 534 -25.82 -0.76 -25.15
CA ARG A 534 -24.48 -1.03 -24.60
C ARG A 534 -23.46 -0.12 -25.24
N THR A 535 -22.40 0.18 -24.50
CA THR A 535 -21.20 0.80 -25.03
C THR A 535 -20.40 -0.19 -25.87
N LEU A 536 -19.56 0.33 -26.77
CA LEU A 536 -18.73 -0.47 -27.67
C LEU A 536 -17.65 -1.25 -26.90
N HIS A 537 -17.01 -0.56 -25.95
CA HIS A 537 -15.86 -1.07 -25.21
C HIS A 537 -16.18 -1.48 -23.77
N GLY A 538 -17.44 -1.40 -23.35
CA GLY A 538 -17.86 -1.71 -21.98
C GLY A 538 -17.40 -0.69 -20.95
N ILE A 539 -17.94 -0.80 -19.74
CA ILE A 539 -17.67 0.11 -18.62
C ILE A 539 -17.07 -0.67 -17.47
N GLY A 540 -15.93 -0.18 -16.98
CA GLY A 540 -15.24 -0.73 -15.83
C GLY A 540 -15.81 -0.23 -14.51
N PRO A 541 -15.29 -0.74 -13.38
CA PRO A 541 -15.68 -0.26 -12.05
C PRO A 541 -15.37 1.24 -11.91
N ARG A 542 -16.13 1.94 -11.04
CA ARG A 542 -15.93 3.37 -10.72
C ARG A 542 -15.92 4.28 -11.95
N GLY A 543 -16.89 4.07 -12.85
CA GLY A 543 -17.13 4.97 -13.98
C GLY A 543 -16.02 5.02 -15.03
N GLN A 544 -15.16 3.99 -15.11
CA GLN A 544 -14.14 3.91 -16.14
C GLN A 544 -14.75 3.57 -17.51
N ILE A 545 -14.68 4.54 -18.43
CA ILE A 545 -15.06 4.35 -19.83
C ILE A 545 -14.02 3.45 -20.50
N ASN A 546 -14.46 2.56 -21.40
CA ASN A 546 -13.60 1.63 -22.15
C ASN A 546 -12.94 0.55 -21.26
N GLY A 547 -13.64 0.11 -20.22
CA GLY A 547 -13.12 -0.91 -19.28
C GLY A 547 -12.80 -2.24 -19.97
N GLY A 548 -13.63 -2.68 -20.92
CA GLY A 548 -13.45 -3.95 -21.63
C GLY A 548 -12.20 -3.98 -22.52
N THR A 549 -11.90 -2.90 -23.26
CA THR A 549 -10.66 -2.83 -24.06
C THR A 549 -9.41 -2.77 -23.20
N ARG A 550 -9.43 -2.06 -22.06
CA ARG A 550 -8.31 -2.03 -21.12
C ARG A 550 -7.98 -3.39 -20.51
N MET A 551 -8.99 -4.24 -20.33
CA MET A 551 -8.82 -5.62 -19.83
C MET A 551 -8.53 -6.64 -20.95
N GLY A 552 -8.24 -6.18 -22.17
CA GLY A 552 -7.97 -7.06 -23.32
C GLY A 552 -9.23 -7.74 -23.90
N GLN A 553 -10.42 -7.41 -23.40
CA GLN A 553 -11.72 -7.90 -23.86
C GLN A 553 -12.43 -6.89 -24.79
N GLY A 554 -11.64 -6.23 -25.63
CA GLY A 554 -12.16 -5.28 -26.62
C GLY A 554 -13.07 -5.95 -27.66
N PRO A 555 -13.98 -5.19 -28.30
CA PRO A 555 -15.02 -5.73 -29.17
C PRO A 555 -14.51 -6.49 -30.41
N GLY A 556 -13.24 -6.31 -30.79
CA GLY A 556 -12.57 -7.15 -31.78
C GLY A 556 -13.16 -7.11 -33.19
N ASN A 557 -13.78 -5.99 -33.59
CA ASN A 557 -14.38 -5.86 -34.91
C ASN A 557 -14.39 -4.44 -35.48
N ASP A 558 -14.13 -4.38 -36.78
CA ASP A 558 -14.18 -3.17 -37.60
C ASP A 558 -15.62 -2.75 -37.95
N LEU A 559 -16.64 -3.28 -37.25
CA LEU A 559 -18.05 -2.94 -37.49
C LEU A 559 -18.61 -1.96 -36.44
N GLY A 560 -17.87 -1.68 -35.36
CA GLY A 560 -18.35 -0.82 -34.27
C GLY A 560 -19.47 -1.48 -33.44
N LEU A 561 -19.51 -2.81 -33.38
CA LEU A 561 -20.47 -3.56 -32.56
C LEU A 561 -19.83 -3.97 -31.24
N CYS A 562 -20.59 -3.97 -30.13
CA CYS A 562 -20.10 -4.55 -28.88
C CYS A 562 -19.87 -6.06 -29.03
N SER A 563 -19.11 -6.66 -28.11
CA SER A 563 -18.76 -8.09 -28.13
C SER A 563 -19.97 -9.02 -28.27
N LEU A 564 -21.08 -8.72 -27.60
CA LEU A 564 -22.31 -9.51 -27.65
C LEU A 564 -23.12 -9.34 -28.96
N CYS A 565 -23.07 -8.17 -29.60
CA CYS A 565 -23.69 -7.97 -30.92
C CYS A 565 -22.86 -8.57 -32.06
N PHE A 566 -21.52 -8.58 -31.88
CA PHE A 566 -20.57 -9.12 -32.84
C PHE A 566 -20.40 -10.64 -32.75
N ALA A 567 -20.59 -11.25 -31.58
CA ALA A 567 -20.41 -12.69 -31.39
C ALA A 567 -21.09 -13.60 -32.43
N PRO A 568 -22.34 -13.35 -32.88
CA PRO A 568 -22.99 -14.16 -33.93
C PRO A 568 -22.36 -14.01 -35.33
N LEU A 569 -21.55 -12.96 -35.55
CA LEU A 569 -20.88 -12.66 -36.81
C LEU A 569 -19.42 -13.12 -36.82
N TYR A 570 -18.86 -13.38 -35.64
CA TYR A 570 -17.47 -13.79 -35.44
C TYR A 570 -17.21 -15.21 -35.97
N VAL A 571 -16.09 -15.36 -36.67
CA VAL A 571 -15.55 -16.65 -37.12
C VAL A 571 -14.03 -16.52 -37.07
N SER A 572 -13.33 -17.56 -36.61
CA SER A 572 -11.87 -17.60 -36.51
C SER A 572 -11.15 -17.73 -37.86
N MET A 573 -11.86 -17.98 -38.96
CA MET A 573 -11.30 -18.11 -40.29
C MET A 573 -10.93 -16.75 -40.88
N HIS A 574 -9.71 -16.65 -41.41
CA HIS A 574 -9.18 -15.44 -42.05
C HIS A 574 -9.98 -15.09 -43.32
N ASP A 575 -10.66 -13.93 -43.33
CA ASP A 575 -11.48 -13.42 -44.44
C ASP A 575 -10.96 -12.04 -44.89
N PRO A 576 -9.91 -11.98 -45.73
CA PRO A 576 -9.25 -10.72 -46.10
C PRO A 576 -10.11 -9.78 -46.94
N GLU A 577 -11.10 -10.32 -47.67
CA GLU A 577 -12.02 -9.52 -48.51
C GLU A 577 -13.33 -9.17 -47.79
N GLY A 578 -13.59 -9.74 -46.59
CA GLY A 578 -14.83 -9.55 -45.82
C GLY A 578 -16.08 -10.13 -46.50
N LYS A 579 -15.94 -10.96 -47.53
CA LYS A 579 -17.06 -11.51 -48.30
C LYS A 579 -17.88 -12.48 -47.46
N ALA A 580 -17.23 -13.28 -46.62
CA ALA A 580 -17.93 -14.22 -45.74
C ALA A 580 -18.67 -13.48 -44.61
N LEU A 581 -18.08 -12.40 -44.08
CA LEU A 581 -18.73 -11.50 -43.13
C LEU A 581 -19.99 -10.86 -43.73
N ARG A 582 -19.90 -10.32 -44.96
CA ARG A 582 -21.04 -9.72 -45.68
C ARG A 582 -22.18 -10.72 -45.87
N ARG A 583 -21.87 -11.96 -46.27
CA ARG A 583 -22.86 -13.05 -46.40
C ARG A 583 -23.50 -13.44 -45.06
N ARG A 584 -22.79 -13.34 -43.93
CA ARG A 584 -23.36 -13.59 -42.59
C ARG A 584 -24.34 -12.49 -42.19
N ILE A 585 -23.99 -11.24 -42.42
CA ILE A 585 -24.88 -10.08 -42.17
C ILE A 585 -26.14 -10.18 -43.04
N GLU A 586 -25.98 -10.49 -44.33
CA GLU A 586 -27.10 -10.72 -45.26
C GLU A 586 -28.05 -11.80 -44.76
N ARG A 587 -27.52 -12.98 -44.41
CA ARG A 587 -28.33 -14.08 -43.85
C ARG A 587 -29.06 -13.68 -42.58
N ARG A 588 -28.42 -12.88 -41.70
CA ARG A 588 -29.03 -12.40 -40.45
C ARG A 588 -30.22 -11.48 -40.73
N TYR A 589 -30.08 -10.51 -41.63
CA TYR A 589 -31.20 -9.64 -42.02
C TYR A 589 -32.34 -10.41 -42.70
N LEU A 590 -32.03 -11.31 -43.62
CA LEU A 590 -33.04 -12.14 -44.28
C LEU A 590 -33.79 -13.02 -43.28
N ALA A 591 -33.09 -13.65 -42.33
CA ALA A 591 -33.71 -14.44 -41.27
C ALA A 591 -34.64 -13.59 -40.38
N GLN A 592 -34.23 -12.36 -40.03
CA GLN A 592 -35.07 -11.44 -39.25
C GLN A 592 -36.34 -11.02 -40.01
N LEU A 593 -36.27 -10.79 -41.32
CA LEU A 593 -37.41 -10.37 -42.13
C LEU A 593 -38.36 -11.53 -42.49
N MET A 594 -37.83 -12.72 -42.77
CA MET A 594 -38.63 -13.87 -43.21
C MET A 594 -39.22 -14.67 -42.04
N THR A 595 -38.35 -15.04 -41.10
CA THR A 595 -38.70 -15.90 -39.96
C THR A 595 -39.11 -15.07 -38.75
N GLY A 596 -38.36 -14.00 -38.48
CA GLY A 596 -38.48 -13.23 -37.23
C GLY A 596 -37.77 -13.89 -36.06
N CYS A 597 -37.63 -13.17 -34.96
CA CYS A 597 -36.95 -13.66 -33.75
C CYS A 597 -37.87 -14.42 -32.77
N GLY A 598 -39.19 -14.36 -32.96
CA GLY A 598 -40.17 -15.03 -32.10
C GLY A 598 -40.34 -14.45 -30.70
N LYS A 599 -39.71 -13.31 -30.38
CA LYS A 599 -39.77 -12.66 -29.07
C LYS A 599 -40.86 -11.59 -29.01
N LYS A 600 -41.72 -11.65 -27.99
CA LYS A 600 -42.85 -10.71 -27.77
C LYS A 600 -42.43 -9.29 -27.41
N TRP A 601 -41.26 -9.12 -26.81
CA TRP A 601 -40.69 -7.83 -26.41
C TRP A 601 -39.85 -7.17 -27.50
N CYS A 602 -39.63 -7.83 -28.65
CA CYS A 602 -38.78 -7.28 -29.69
C CYS A 602 -39.44 -6.05 -30.33
N LEU A 603 -38.70 -4.95 -30.39
CA LEU A 603 -39.13 -3.69 -31.01
C LEU A 603 -38.40 -3.38 -32.32
N ASN A 604 -37.68 -4.35 -32.90
CA ASN A 604 -36.93 -4.15 -34.13
C ASN A 604 -37.84 -4.01 -35.36
N GLU A 605 -37.75 -2.89 -36.06
CA GLU A 605 -38.47 -2.61 -37.30
C GLU A 605 -37.99 -3.44 -38.50
N TRP A 606 -36.79 -4.02 -38.42
CA TRP A 606 -36.19 -4.94 -39.40
C TRP A 606 -36.36 -6.39 -38.99
N CYS A 607 -37.37 -6.69 -38.18
CA CYS A 607 -37.74 -8.04 -37.78
C CYS A 607 -39.24 -8.27 -37.96
N LYS A 608 -39.62 -9.38 -38.60
CA LYS A 608 -41.04 -9.77 -38.76
C LYS A 608 -41.80 -9.78 -37.44
N THR A 609 -41.21 -10.35 -36.40
CA THR A 609 -41.82 -10.37 -35.06
C THR A 609 -41.87 -8.97 -34.45
N GLY A 610 -40.80 -8.18 -34.57
CA GLY A 610 -40.77 -6.83 -33.99
C GLY A 610 -41.76 -5.87 -34.65
N ARG A 611 -41.96 -5.99 -35.96
CA ARG A 611 -43.01 -5.26 -36.70
C ARG A 611 -44.41 -5.69 -36.27
N ALA A 612 -44.64 -6.99 -36.11
CA ALA A 612 -45.92 -7.49 -35.60
C ALA A 612 -46.23 -6.98 -34.18
N ASN A 613 -45.21 -6.87 -33.31
CA ASN A 613 -45.39 -6.32 -31.96
C ASN A 613 -45.64 -4.79 -31.95
N ARG A 614 -45.34 -4.08 -33.04
CA ARG A 614 -45.53 -2.63 -33.21
C ARG A 614 -46.70 -2.28 -34.15
N ASP A 615 -47.51 -3.28 -34.52
CA ASP A 615 -48.61 -3.14 -35.49
C ASP A 615 -48.18 -2.56 -36.85
N LEU A 616 -46.96 -2.88 -37.29
CA LEU A 616 -46.40 -2.44 -38.57
C LEU A 616 -46.54 -3.53 -39.65
N GLU A 617 -46.80 -3.13 -40.90
CA GLU A 617 -46.88 -4.03 -42.06
C GLU A 617 -45.59 -4.81 -42.27
N ARG A 618 -45.67 -6.08 -42.71
CA ARG A 618 -44.48 -6.94 -42.89
C ARG A 618 -43.58 -6.44 -44.02
N LEU A 619 -42.30 -6.21 -43.74
CA LEU A 619 -41.29 -5.95 -44.77
C LEU A 619 -40.85 -7.26 -45.43
N GLY A 620 -41.04 -7.39 -46.74
CA GLY A 620 -40.51 -8.49 -47.55
C GLY A 620 -40.97 -9.88 -47.10
N THR A 621 -42.14 -10.32 -47.55
CA THR A 621 -42.72 -11.63 -47.19
C THR A 621 -41.99 -12.83 -47.79
N SER A 622 -41.15 -12.61 -48.81
CA SER A 622 -40.35 -13.63 -49.50
C SER A 622 -38.91 -13.17 -49.71
N ALA A 623 -37.99 -14.11 -49.96
CA ALA A 623 -36.59 -13.79 -50.25
C ALA A 623 -36.44 -12.83 -51.44
N ALA A 624 -37.27 -12.98 -52.48
CA ALA A 624 -37.27 -12.11 -53.65
C ALA A 624 -37.67 -10.66 -53.32
N ALA A 625 -38.55 -10.46 -52.33
CA ALA A 625 -38.96 -9.13 -51.88
C ALA A 625 -38.02 -8.52 -50.82
N ALA A 626 -37.35 -9.35 -50.00
CA ALA A 626 -36.45 -8.89 -48.94
C ALA A 626 -35.03 -8.56 -49.46
N LEU A 627 -34.53 -9.29 -50.45
CA LEU A 627 -33.17 -9.08 -51.00
C LEU A 627 -32.92 -7.65 -51.52
N PRO A 628 -33.84 -7.00 -52.28
CA PRO A 628 -33.66 -5.62 -52.71
C PRO A 628 -33.56 -4.61 -51.56
N LEU A 629 -34.20 -4.90 -50.41
CA LEU A 629 -34.18 -4.03 -49.23
C LEU A 629 -32.89 -4.16 -48.42
N VAL A 630 -32.31 -5.36 -48.39
CA VAL A 630 -31.08 -5.65 -47.62
C VAL A 630 -29.82 -5.24 -48.40
N LYS A 631 -29.82 -5.32 -49.74
CA LYS A 631 -28.65 -4.99 -50.57
C LYS A 631 -28.03 -3.60 -50.27
N PRO A 632 -28.81 -2.49 -50.20
CA PRO A 632 -28.26 -1.18 -49.84
C PRO A 632 -27.60 -1.15 -48.46
N LEU A 633 -28.18 -1.84 -47.47
CA LEU A 633 -27.58 -1.93 -46.13
C LEU A 633 -26.22 -2.62 -46.16
N LEU A 634 -26.02 -3.58 -47.07
CA LEU A 634 -24.76 -4.30 -47.21
C LEU A 634 -23.66 -3.47 -47.89
N GLU A 635 -24.02 -2.48 -48.71
CA GLU A 635 -23.05 -1.59 -49.38
C GLU A 635 -22.46 -0.58 -48.40
N VAL A 636 -23.25 -0.18 -47.39
CA VAL A 636 -22.87 0.84 -46.42
C VAL A 636 -22.37 0.25 -45.09
N ILE A 637 -22.03 -1.06 -45.07
CA ILE A 637 -21.50 -1.74 -43.87
C ILE A 637 -20.24 -1.06 -43.33
N ARG A 638 -19.39 -0.51 -44.18
CA ARG A 638 -18.12 0.13 -43.74
C ARG A 638 -18.28 1.58 -43.28
N ASP A 639 -19.43 2.21 -43.49
CA ASP A 639 -19.69 3.57 -43.02
C ASP A 639 -20.23 3.53 -41.58
N TYR A 640 -19.39 3.93 -40.63
CA TYR A 640 -19.72 3.92 -39.21
C TYR A 640 -20.90 4.84 -38.82
N ASN A 641 -21.28 5.78 -39.68
CA ASN A 641 -22.39 6.70 -39.41
C ASN A 641 -23.77 6.07 -39.67
N GLN A 642 -23.85 4.97 -40.43
CA GLN A 642 -25.12 4.30 -40.69
C GLN A 642 -25.42 3.25 -39.62
N PRO A 643 -26.60 3.29 -38.97
CA PRO A 643 -26.94 2.33 -37.92
C PRO A 643 -27.14 0.92 -38.46
N MET A 644 -26.75 -0.08 -37.66
CA MET A 644 -27.17 -1.47 -37.87
C MET A 644 -28.41 -1.76 -37.05
N ARG A 645 -29.26 -2.69 -37.51
CA ARG A 645 -30.56 -2.98 -36.87
C ARG A 645 -30.74 -4.48 -36.67
N PHE A 646 -29.95 -5.04 -35.76
CA PHE A 646 -30.07 -6.46 -35.44
C PHE A 646 -30.98 -6.70 -34.25
N CYS A 647 -31.59 -7.87 -34.20
CA CYS A 647 -32.27 -8.30 -32.97
C CYS A 647 -31.23 -8.55 -31.87
N VAL A 648 -31.41 -7.87 -30.74
CA VAL A 648 -30.63 -8.02 -29.49
C VAL A 648 -31.50 -8.58 -28.37
N ASP A 649 -30.90 -8.85 -27.20
CA ASP A 649 -31.56 -9.35 -26.00
C ASP A 649 -32.50 -8.33 -25.32
N GLU A 650 -33.40 -8.83 -24.47
CA GLU A 650 -34.42 -8.02 -23.78
C GLU A 650 -33.79 -6.95 -22.89
N ALA A 651 -32.75 -7.30 -22.14
CA ALA A 651 -32.07 -6.38 -21.24
C ALA A 651 -31.45 -5.21 -22.02
N SER A 652 -30.87 -5.48 -23.18
CA SER A 652 -30.31 -4.44 -24.05
C SER A 652 -31.37 -3.49 -24.64
N GLN A 653 -32.49 -4.02 -25.16
CA GLN A 653 -33.57 -3.17 -25.68
C GLN A 653 -34.24 -2.35 -24.58
N ARG A 654 -34.46 -2.97 -23.40
CA ARG A 654 -35.00 -2.28 -22.23
C ARG A 654 -34.07 -1.16 -21.79
N ARG A 655 -32.76 -1.44 -21.71
CA ARG A 655 -31.73 -0.46 -21.36
C ARG A 655 -31.71 0.72 -22.34
N LYS A 656 -31.76 0.43 -23.64
CA LYS A 656 -31.80 1.47 -24.68
C LYS A 656 -33.01 2.40 -24.49
N LYS A 657 -34.20 1.81 -24.30
CA LYS A 657 -35.43 2.58 -24.08
C LYS A 657 -35.38 3.42 -22.81
N THR A 658 -34.89 2.88 -21.70
CA THR A 658 -34.72 3.65 -20.45
C THR A 658 -33.67 4.75 -20.58
N ALA A 659 -32.60 4.50 -21.34
CA ALA A 659 -31.58 5.51 -21.62
C ALA A 659 -32.12 6.67 -22.47
N GLU A 660 -32.97 6.37 -23.46
CA GLU A 660 -33.67 7.38 -24.27
C GLU A 660 -34.61 8.23 -23.41
N MET A 661 -35.33 7.62 -22.47
CA MET A 661 -36.16 8.36 -21.51
C MET A 661 -35.32 9.29 -20.61
N LEU A 662 -34.19 8.82 -20.08
CA LEU A 662 -33.28 9.66 -19.28
C LEU A 662 -32.65 10.78 -20.12
N ALA A 663 -32.26 10.48 -21.36
CA ALA A 663 -31.70 11.48 -22.26
C ALA A 663 -32.72 12.55 -22.68
N ALA A 664 -34.02 12.21 -22.71
CA ALA A 664 -35.10 13.13 -22.99
C ALA A 664 -35.31 14.20 -21.90
N GLU A 665 -34.79 13.97 -20.68
CA GLU A 665 -34.75 14.99 -19.62
C GLU A 665 -33.82 16.17 -19.98
N GLY A 666 -32.93 16.00 -20.98
CA GLY A 666 -32.06 17.06 -21.49
C GLY A 666 -30.80 17.33 -20.66
N VAL A 667 -30.69 16.75 -19.46
CA VAL A 667 -29.57 16.98 -18.53
C VAL A 667 -28.28 16.28 -19.00
N TRP A 668 -28.36 15.04 -19.47
CA TRP A 668 -27.22 14.26 -19.95
C TRP A 668 -27.37 13.87 -21.42
N SER A 669 -26.27 13.41 -22.03
CA SER A 669 -26.31 12.87 -23.40
C SER A 669 -26.63 11.38 -23.39
N ILE A 670 -27.20 10.87 -24.49
CA ILE A 670 -27.67 9.48 -24.57
C ILE A 670 -26.53 8.48 -24.38
N GLU A 671 -25.32 8.84 -24.80
CA GLU A 671 -24.10 8.07 -24.65
C GLU A 671 -23.81 7.78 -23.17
N TRP A 672 -23.93 8.80 -22.32
CA TRP A 672 -23.77 8.68 -20.88
C TRP A 672 -24.93 7.94 -20.21
N CYS A 673 -26.17 8.17 -20.65
CA CYS A 673 -27.33 7.45 -20.12
C CYS A 673 -27.25 5.94 -20.36
N ILE A 674 -26.81 5.52 -21.55
CA ILE A 674 -26.58 4.10 -21.86
C ILE A 674 -25.47 3.55 -20.98
N ALA A 675 -24.40 4.33 -20.79
CA ALA A 675 -23.28 3.93 -19.97
C ALA A 675 -23.67 3.69 -18.50
N ALA A 676 -24.41 4.63 -17.90
CA ALA A 676 -24.87 4.52 -16.52
C ALA A 676 -25.71 3.26 -16.28
N LEU A 677 -26.63 2.96 -17.19
CA LEU A 677 -27.49 1.78 -17.08
C LEU A 677 -26.75 0.47 -17.41
N GLU A 678 -25.62 0.53 -18.12
CA GLU A 678 -24.77 -0.65 -18.34
C GLU A 678 -23.99 -0.98 -17.08
N ALA A 679 -23.53 0.03 -16.33
CA ALA A 679 -22.85 -0.12 -15.05
C ALA A 679 -23.80 -0.55 -13.90
N GLU A 680 -24.90 0.17 -13.71
CA GLU A 680 -25.82 0.01 -12.55
C GLU A 680 -27.03 -0.90 -12.85
N GLY A 681 -27.18 -1.34 -14.10
CA GLY A 681 -28.31 -2.15 -14.54
C GLY A 681 -29.57 -1.33 -14.83
N SER A 682 -30.75 -1.91 -14.54
CA SER A 682 -32.05 -1.30 -14.90
C SER A 682 -32.61 -0.36 -13.83
N ASP A 683 -31.85 -0.03 -12.79
CA ASP A 683 -32.28 0.86 -11.70
C ASP A 683 -32.02 2.33 -12.05
N LEU A 684 -33.09 3.11 -12.16
CA LEU A 684 -33.03 4.53 -12.53
C LEU A 684 -32.38 5.40 -11.46
N THR A 685 -32.53 5.04 -10.18
CA THR A 685 -32.00 5.87 -9.08
C THR A 685 -30.48 5.79 -9.03
N LYS A 686 -29.95 4.56 -9.11
CA LYS A 686 -28.50 4.31 -9.18
C LYS A 686 -27.89 4.82 -10.47
N ALA A 687 -28.58 4.68 -11.60
CA ALA A 687 -28.11 5.26 -12.85
C ALA A 687 -27.99 6.78 -12.76
N ARG A 688 -28.92 7.47 -12.08
CA ARG A 688 -28.83 8.92 -11.87
C ARG A 688 -27.68 9.32 -10.95
N SER A 689 -27.45 8.61 -9.85
CA SER A 689 -26.29 8.89 -9.00
C SER A 689 -24.98 8.68 -9.77
N TRP A 690 -24.87 7.59 -10.53
CA TRP A 690 -23.73 7.33 -11.38
C TRP A 690 -23.51 8.45 -12.42
N LEU A 691 -24.58 8.97 -13.03
CA LEU A 691 -24.49 10.10 -13.97
C LEU A 691 -24.04 11.39 -13.27
N MET A 692 -24.51 11.64 -12.05
CA MET A 692 -24.08 12.79 -11.26
C MET A 692 -22.60 12.72 -10.91
N ASP A 693 -22.06 11.53 -10.66
CA ASP A 693 -20.67 11.32 -10.26
C ASP A 693 -19.71 11.37 -11.46
N TRP A 694 -20.12 10.78 -12.60
CA TRP A 694 -19.19 10.45 -13.68
C TRP A 694 -19.45 11.16 -15.01
N ALA A 695 -20.65 11.68 -15.26
CA ALA A 695 -21.03 12.26 -16.54
C ALA A 695 -21.11 13.80 -16.46
N PRO A 696 -20.59 14.52 -17.48
CA PRO A 696 -20.80 15.96 -17.58
C PRO A 696 -22.27 16.24 -17.87
N THR A 697 -22.84 17.18 -17.11
CA THR A 697 -24.15 17.76 -17.44
C THR A 697 -24.00 18.57 -18.72
N LYS A 698 -24.95 18.44 -19.65
CA LYS A 698 -25.07 19.37 -20.78
C LYS A 698 -25.29 20.75 -20.17
N ALA A 699 -24.25 21.58 -20.14
CA ALA A 699 -24.39 22.96 -19.73
C ALA A 699 -25.53 23.57 -20.56
N THR A 700 -26.54 24.10 -19.86
CA THR A 700 -27.46 25.06 -20.45
C THR A 700 -26.60 26.20 -20.97
N LYS A 701 -26.33 26.20 -22.27
CA LYS A 701 -25.88 27.41 -22.95
C LYS A 701 -26.96 28.47 -22.87
#